data_AF-A0A6S6TSN5-F1
#
_entry.id   AF-A0A6S6TSN5-F1
#
_cell.length_a   1.000
_cell.length_b   1.000
_cell.length_c   1.000
_cell.angle_alpha   90.00
_cell.angle_beta   90.00
_cell.angle_gamma   90.00
#
_symmetry.space_group_name_H-M   'P 1'
#
loop_
_entity.id
_entity.type
_entity.pdbx_description
1 polymer ?
#
loop_
_entity_poly.entity_id
_entity_poly.type
_entity_poly.pdbx_seq_one_letter_code
_entity_poly.pdbx_strand_id
1 'polypeptide(L)'
;MTQPHPSYHLFFLTLLSFFLSACGGSTTSSNVERNIEGKLIDSAVEGVEYRCGNVIDFTDENGTFSCATLPVSFYIGAINLGEVSVLPTDKQVFPQDIASVNRSDVNNTKVLNLALLLQSLDSDKNASNGINISSDTRTKFTKEIIVSDLNLTELKNQLKIQDQDITFQDINNVLNHLRLSAEIISNDDNHSTNLENNSSTDNNTTSSENNNSADNNSTDSENNNLADNNTTSSEDNNLTDNNTTSSEDNNSTDNNTTSSEDNNSADNNTIGSEDNNSADNVERNIQGKLIDSAVEGVEYRCGNVIDFTDENGTFSCATLPVSFYIGAINLGEVSVLPTDKQVFPQDIASVNRSDVNNTKVLNLALLLQSLDSDKNASNGINISSDTRTKFTKEIIVSDLNLTELKNQLKIQDQDITFQDINNVLNHLRLSAGIKNNDDNNSSNTGENVDNNNSEDTNTIETNNTVIDNTTPSSENNNSNENNTTDNSENNDSEGTNTTETNTTIIDNTAPLLPTLTSTPSFTAANSINVIVNGESHSNVYLNNVEVGTINAQGSLSLTLDTSGVDGTKNFNITLQDAANNTSSALSFNVIKDTVAPAENSTINSLTTADTSPPLSGSLPHGNDDNNTENYTISIEINGTSYEATNNEDNNWSLPNNTINPLEEGFYSVIITVTDEAGNSSSTTLTGKIEINNTAFLIDSALEGIKYKSGSYTGYTDVNGLFKYEEGTTVTFYIGDESTGIPMGSTQVKIDPHNSQRKIITIFDLAGSQDENNTRVINMGKFLQSLDADNDVSNGITIDEKTKESIALANLRNHLDFNEDVDAFHQNTEIYNLMNDLAGHFGEHRGLLDSEDVKAHLVSIRDNNPSTKTFSESETVRGEKQETKILTGVFQTTTGVVEGLEYRSGNQVGRTSSTGEFQYEEGKSIKFYIYQLELGTTEADSVLTPANLVVSTSFNHPKPRNIIRLLAVFDAISSDAKITIDDAVREALEKYRSQIDINLPDGKANEEFSIPAGVDEFGAQFDDFEIGKDILDEITLLRGAN
;
A
#
# COMPACT_ATOMS: atom_id res chain seq x y z
N MET A 1 -63.78 -27.97 13.71
CA MET A 1 -64.39 -26.93 12.86
C MET A 1 -63.54 -26.83 11.61
N THR A 2 -64.18 -27.07 10.46
CA THR A 2 -63.73 -26.84 9.06
C THR A 2 -62.33 -27.29 8.63
N GLN A 3 -62.24 -28.61 8.39
CA GLN A 3 -61.78 -29.36 7.19
C GLN A 3 -60.83 -28.75 6.11
N PRO A 4 -60.13 -29.63 5.34
CA PRO A 4 -58.80 -29.43 4.74
C PRO A 4 -58.73 -29.51 3.19
N HIS A 5 -57.57 -29.14 2.59
CA HIS A 5 -56.87 -29.64 1.36
C HIS A 5 -57.66 -29.84 0.01
N PRO A 6 -57.06 -30.14 -1.18
CA PRO A 6 -55.70 -29.93 -1.76
C PRO A 6 -55.67 -29.62 -3.31
N SER A 7 -54.46 -29.60 -3.90
CA SER A 7 -54.05 -30.14 -5.23
C SER A 7 -54.13 -29.35 -6.56
N TYR A 8 -52.94 -29.25 -7.18
CA TYR A 8 -52.53 -29.18 -8.60
C TYR A 8 -53.57 -29.43 -9.72
N HIS A 9 -53.48 -28.64 -10.81
CA HIS A 9 -53.35 -29.19 -12.18
C HIS A 9 -52.90 -28.16 -13.23
N LEU A 10 -51.89 -28.60 -13.99
CA LEU A 10 -51.31 -28.09 -15.23
C LEU A 10 -52.36 -28.10 -16.39
N PHE A 11 -52.46 -27.03 -17.18
CA PHE A 11 -52.99 -27.12 -18.56
C PHE A 11 -52.35 -26.09 -19.49
N PHE A 12 -51.59 -26.61 -20.44
CA PHE A 12 -51.10 -25.98 -21.66
C PHE A 12 -52.29 -25.67 -22.59
N LEU A 13 -52.37 -24.46 -23.17
CA LEU A 13 -52.72 -24.34 -24.59
C LEU A 13 -52.34 -22.97 -25.17
N THR A 14 -51.76 -23.08 -26.34
CA THR A 14 -51.06 -22.14 -27.21
C THR A 14 -51.99 -21.34 -28.14
N LEU A 15 -51.47 -20.19 -28.56
CA LEU A 15 -51.43 -19.64 -29.93
C LEU A 15 -52.64 -18.90 -30.58
N LEU A 16 -52.30 -17.66 -30.98
CA LEU A 16 -52.39 -17.08 -32.34
C LEU A 16 -53.70 -16.43 -32.84
N SER A 17 -53.65 -15.09 -32.84
CA SER A 17 -53.81 -14.14 -33.97
C SER A 17 -55.05 -14.19 -34.90
N PHE A 18 -55.68 -13.03 -35.15
CA PHE A 18 -55.60 -12.27 -36.43
C PHE A 18 -56.56 -11.05 -36.46
N PHE A 19 -55.99 -9.86 -36.75
CA PHE A 19 -56.45 -8.74 -37.62
C PHE A 19 -57.78 -7.99 -37.38
N LEU A 20 -57.74 -6.64 -37.29
CA LEU A 20 -57.91 -5.72 -38.43
C LEU A 20 -57.88 -4.23 -38.02
N SER A 21 -57.36 -3.44 -38.95
CA SER A 21 -57.19 -1.98 -39.02
C SER A 21 -58.43 -1.12 -38.75
N ALA A 22 -58.24 0.01 -38.06
CA ALA A 22 -59.08 1.20 -38.24
C ALA A 22 -58.27 2.49 -38.01
N CYS A 23 -58.28 3.34 -39.04
CA CYS A 23 -57.77 4.70 -39.07
C CYS A 23 -58.63 5.64 -38.19
N GLY A 24 -58.01 6.56 -37.46
CA GLY A 24 -58.71 7.60 -36.71
C GLY A 24 -57.75 8.50 -35.95
N GLY A 25 -57.19 9.50 -36.62
CA GLY A 25 -56.42 10.56 -35.95
C GLY A 25 -57.32 11.40 -35.05
N SER A 26 -56.95 11.49 -33.77
CA SER A 26 -57.35 12.57 -32.88
C SER A 26 -56.23 12.78 -31.87
N THR A 27 -55.68 13.99 -31.89
CA THR A 27 -54.70 14.50 -30.93
C THR A 27 -55.28 14.49 -29.53
N THR A 28 -54.86 13.51 -28.72
CA THR A 28 -54.89 13.60 -27.27
C THR A 28 -53.45 13.47 -26.80
N SER A 29 -52.98 14.52 -26.13
CA SER A 29 -51.74 14.52 -25.36
C SER A 29 -51.79 13.37 -24.36
N SER A 30 -51.22 12.22 -24.74
CA SER A 30 -50.70 11.26 -23.78
C SER A 30 -49.34 11.82 -23.40
N ASN A 31 -49.20 12.26 -22.14
CA ASN A 31 -47.89 12.28 -21.50
C ASN A 31 -47.31 10.89 -21.70
N VAL A 32 -46.40 10.75 -22.66
CA VAL A 32 -45.45 9.66 -22.65
C VAL A 32 -44.62 9.95 -21.42
N GLU A 33 -44.91 9.26 -20.32
CA GLU A 33 -43.91 9.07 -19.26
C GLU A 33 -42.69 8.54 -19.99
N ARG A 34 -41.70 9.41 -20.22
CA ARG A 34 -40.46 9.01 -20.85
C ARG A 34 -39.73 8.20 -19.80
N ASN A 35 -39.76 6.89 -19.95
CA ASN A 35 -38.92 6.02 -19.15
C ASN A 35 -37.47 6.49 -19.29
N ILE A 36 -36.81 6.58 -18.15
CA ILE A 36 -35.39 6.82 -18.00
C ILE A 36 -34.70 5.51 -18.38
N GLU A 37 -33.99 5.52 -19.50
CA GLU A 37 -33.22 4.38 -19.98
C GLU A 37 -31.74 4.60 -19.65
N GLY A 38 -31.09 3.55 -19.17
CA GLY A 38 -29.65 3.52 -18.91
C GLY A 38 -29.06 2.13 -19.18
N LYS A 39 -27.73 2.03 -19.17
CA LYS A 39 -27.01 0.76 -19.33
C LYS A 39 -26.05 0.54 -18.17
N LEU A 40 -26.09 -0.63 -17.54
CA LEU A 40 -25.13 -1.06 -16.54
C LEU A 40 -23.90 -1.65 -17.23
N ILE A 41 -22.73 -1.03 -17.02
CA ILE A 41 -21.49 -1.31 -17.75
C ILE A 41 -20.32 -1.56 -16.78
N ASP A 42 -19.80 -2.77 -16.81
CA ASP A 42 -18.39 -3.13 -16.50
C ASP A 42 -17.87 -3.90 -17.73
N SER A 43 -18.67 -4.87 -18.17
CA SER A 43 -19.04 -5.06 -19.59
C SER A 43 -20.57 -4.96 -19.66
N ALA A 44 -21.23 -5.21 -20.79
CA ALA A 44 -22.70 -5.31 -20.76
C ALA A 44 -23.13 -6.34 -19.69
N VAL A 45 -23.82 -5.88 -18.62
CA VAL A 45 -24.17 -6.73 -17.48
C VAL A 45 -25.61 -7.23 -17.63
N GLU A 46 -25.79 -8.48 -18.00
CA GLU A 46 -27.08 -9.16 -18.11
C GLU A 46 -27.51 -9.79 -16.77
N GLY A 47 -28.78 -9.68 -16.44
CA GLY A 47 -29.39 -10.43 -15.34
C GLY A 47 -29.30 -9.79 -13.96
N VAL A 48 -28.86 -8.53 -13.83
CA VAL A 48 -28.96 -7.78 -12.57
C VAL A 48 -30.39 -7.24 -12.42
N GLU A 49 -31.01 -7.45 -11.26
CA GLU A 49 -32.35 -6.93 -10.98
C GLU A 49 -32.27 -5.43 -10.69
N TYR A 50 -33.07 -4.62 -11.37
CA TYR A 50 -33.20 -3.19 -11.08
C TYR A 50 -34.61 -2.87 -10.55
N ARG A 51 -34.67 -1.98 -9.56
CA ARG A 51 -35.91 -1.55 -8.91
C ARG A 51 -36.04 -0.04 -8.96
N CYS A 52 -37.17 0.43 -9.47
CA CYS A 52 -37.47 1.87 -9.57
C CYS A 52 -38.97 2.12 -9.59
N GLY A 53 -39.48 2.77 -8.54
CA GLY A 53 -40.91 2.96 -8.34
C GLY A 53 -41.65 1.62 -8.22
N ASN A 54 -42.54 1.31 -9.16
CA ASN A 54 -43.28 0.03 -9.23
C ASN A 54 -42.67 -0.97 -10.23
N VAL A 55 -41.55 -0.63 -10.87
CA VAL A 55 -40.87 -1.51 -11.83
C VAL A 55 -39.81 -2.33 -11.11
N ILE A 56 -39.88 -3.64 -11.30
CA ILE A 56 -38.87 -4.62 -10.91
C ILE A 56 -38.67 -5.50 -12.14
N ASP A 57 -37.48 -5.42 -12.74
CA ASP A 57 -37.12 -6.19 -13.94
C ASP A 57 -35.60 -6.44 -13.94
N PHE A 58 -35.09 -7.13 -14.96
CA PHE A 58 -33.67 -7.47 -15.07
C PHE A 58 -33.01 -6.74 -16.25
N THR A 59 -31.72 -6.42 -16.11
CA THR A 59 -30.92 -5.90 -17.22
C THR A 59 -30.85 -6.94 -18.35
N ASP A 60 -30.97 -6.47 -19.60
CA ASP A 60 -30.89 -7.33 -20.79
C ASP A 60 -29.44 -7.66 -21.20
N GLU A 61 -29.27 -8.42 -22.29
CA GLU A 61 -27.96 -8.81 -22.85
C GLU A 61 -27.03 -7.63 -23.17
N ASN A 62 -27.57 -6.41 -23.30
CA ASN A 62 -26.82 -5.18 -23.55
C ASN A 62 -26.62 -4.34 -22.27
N GLY A 63 -26.98 -4.87 -21.09
CA GLY A 63 -26.96 -4.17 -19.81
C GLY A 63 -28.08 -3.14 -19.64
N THR A 64 -29.07 -3.11 -20.53
CA THR A 64 -30.07 -2.03 -20.58
C THR A 64 -31.11 -2.19 -19.47
N PHE A 65 -31.47 -1.08 -18.83
CA PHE A 65 -32.61 -0.99 -17.91
C PHE A 65 -33.52 0.20 -18.26
N SER A 66 -34.82 0.10 -17.94
CA SER A 66 -35.82 1.12 -18.25
C SER A 66 -36.68 1.42 -17.01
N CYS A 67 -36.57 2.65 -16.50
CA CYS A 67 -37.15 3.06 -15.23
C CYS A 67 -38.11 4.24 -15.36
N ALA A 68 -39.23 4.20 -14.65
CA ALA A 68 -40.19 5.32 -14.67
C ALA A 68 -39.70 6.55 -13.86
N THR A 69 -38.93 6.33 -12.79
CA THR A 69 -38.46 7.37 -11.85
C THR A 69 -37.12 6.99 -11.20
N LEU A 70 -36.31 7.97 -10.78
CA LEU A 70 -35.14 7.78 -9.90
C LEU A 70 -35.54 7.77 -8.41
N PRO A 71 -34.76 7.17 -7.50
CA PRO A 71 -33.50 6.43 -7.74
C PRO A 71 -33.73 5.04 -8.35
N VAL A 72 -32.68 4.46 -8.95
CA VAL A 72 -32.64 3.06 -9.40
C VAL A 72 -31.74 2.26 -8.47
N SER A 73 -32.27 1.23 -7.83
CA SER A 73 -31.50 0.32 -6.97
C SER A 73 -31.23 -1.02 -7.68
N PHE A 74 -30.03 -1.57 -7.52
CA PHE A 74 -29.58 -2.77 -8.23
C PHE A 74 -29.35 -3.95 -7.27
N TYR A 75 -29.74 -5.16 -7.68
CA TYR A 75 -29.70 -6.36 -6.85
C TYR A 75 -29.28 -7.62 -7.63
N ILE A 76 -28.65 -8.57 -6.92
CA ILE A 76 -28.45 -9.96 -7.36
C ILE A 76 -29.05 -10.87 -6.29
N GLY A 77 -30.22 -11.44 -6.57
CA GLY A 77 -30.99 -12.15 -5.53
C GLY A 77 -31.35 -11.20 -4.40
N ALA A 78 -30.92 -11.50 -3.17
CA ALA A 78 -31.05 -10.64 -2.01
C ALA A 78 -29.87 -9.66 -1.80
N ILE A 79 -28.79 -9.75 -2.59
CA ILE A 79 -27.63 -8.86 -2.46
C ILE A 79 -27.97 -7.49 -3.03
N ASN A 80 -27.78 -6.44 -2.24
CA ASN A 80 -27.91 -5.05 -2.64
C ASN A 80 -26.57 -4.51 -3.14
N LEU A 81 -26.52 -4.15 -4.42
CA LEU A 81 -25.31 -3.63 -5.07
C LEU A 81 -25.13 -2.12 -4.82
N GLY A 82 -26.23 -1.40 -4.58
CA GLY A 82 -26.26 0.05 -4.40
C GLY A 82 -27.39 0.72 -5.20
N GLU A 83 -27.43 2.04 -5.16
CA GLU A 83 -28.44 2.85 -5.84
C GLU A 83 -27.85 4.05 -6.57
N VAL A 84 -28.49 4.43 -7.68
CA VAL A 84 -28.14 5.62 -8.45
C VAL A 84 -29.29 6.61 -8.35
N SER A 85 -29.03 7.73 -7.66
CA SER A 85 -30.00 8.81 -7.45
C SER A 85 -30.00 9.85 -8.58
N VAL A 86 -28.93 9.92 -9.38
CA VAL A 86 -28.79 10.79 -10.55
C VAL A 86 -28.12 9.98 -11.66
N LEU A 87 -28.77 9.85 -12.81
CA LEU A 87 -28.11 9.19 -13.94
C LEU A 87 -27.02 10.08 -14.54
N PRO A 88 -25.86 9.50 -14.87
CA PRO A 88 -24.84 10.16 -15.67
C PRO A 88 -25.36 10.65 -17.03
N THR A 89 -24.76 11.71 -17.56
CA THR A 89 -25.19 12.36 -18.81
C THR A 89 -25.09 11.44 -20.03
N ASP A 90 -24.16 10.49 -20.01
CA ASP A 90 -23.96 9.47 -21.05
C ASP A 90 -24.91 8.25 -20.91
N LYS A 91 -25.73 8.21 -19.85
CA LYS A 91 -26.66 7.12 -19.50
C LYS A 91 -25.99 5.77 -19.28
N GLN A 92 -24.68 5.74 -19.14
CA GLN A 92 -23.94 4.54 -18.74
C GLN A 92 -23.78 4.58 -17.22
N VAL A 93 -23.98 3.46 -16.56
CA VAL A 93 -23.88 3.30 -15.11
C VAL A 93 -22.77 2.30 -14.86
N PHE A 94 -21.67 2.76 -14.31
CA PHE A 94 -20.52 1.94 -13.95
C PHE A 94 -20.59 1.48 -12.50
N PRO A 95 -19.80 0.46 -12.10
CA PRO A 95 -19.59 0.12 -10.70
C PRO A 95 -19.26 1.34 -9.82
N GLN A 96 -18.51 2.31 -10.35
CA GLN A 96 -18.17 3.59 -9.72
C GLN A 96 -19.42 4.44 -9.44
N ASP A 97 -20.36 4.50 -10.39
CA ASP A 97 -21.59 5.28 -10.24
C ASP A 97 -22.53 4.65 -9.19
N ILE A 98 -22.61 3.31 -9.14
CA ILE A 98 -23.39 2.58 -8.12
C ILE A 98 -22.76 2.76 -6.73
N ALA A 99 -21.44 2.76 -6.64
CA ALA A 99 -20.70 2.99 -5.40
C ALA A 99 -20.69 4.47 -4.96
N SER A 100 -21.20 5.39 -5.79
CA SER A 100 -21.09 6.85 -5.59
C SER A 100 -19.63 7.34 -5.48
N VAL A 101 -18.75 6.77 -6.29
CA VAL A 101 -17.30 7.05 -6.36
C VAL A 101 -16.97 7.71 -7.71
N ASN A 102 -15.91 8.52 -7.76
CA ASN A 102 -15.46 9.10 -9.02
C ASN A 102 -15.06 7.99 -10.01
N ARG A 103 -15.49 8.10 -11.28
CA ARG A 103 -15.20 7.11 -12.32
C ARG A 103 -13.71 6.83 -12.54
N SER A 104 -12.84 7.80 -12.25
CA SER A 104 -11.38 7.63 -12.32
C SER A 104 -10.79 6.81 -11.16
N ASP A 105 -11.51 6.65 -10.05
CA ASP A 105 -11.05 5.93 -8.86
C ASP A 105 -11.48 4.45 -8.92
N VAL A 106 -10.79 3.70 -9.80
CA VAL A 106 -10.98 2.25 -9.98
C VAL A 106 -10.42 1.42 -8.82
N ASN A 107 -9.54 2.01 -8.00
CA ASN A 107 -8.89 1.34 -6.87
C ASN A 107 -9.72 1.40 -5.58
N ASN A 108 -10.86 2.11 -5.61
CA ASN A 108 -11.74 2.23 -4.47
C ASN A 108 -12.28 0.87 -4.02
N THR A 109 -12.19 0.57 -2.72
CA THR A 109 -12.61 -0.72 -2.17
C THR A 109 -14.07 -1.08 -2.48
N LYS A 110 -14.98 -0.10 -2.52
CA LYS A 110 -16.40 -0.35 -2.85
C LYS A 110 -16.59 -0.71 -4.32
N VAL A 111 -15.85 -0.04 -5.20
CA VAL A 111 -15.85 -0.28 -6.65
C VAL A 111 -15.25 -1.65 -6.95
N LEU A 112 -14.12 -1.97 -6.32
CA LEU A 112 -13.45 -3.25 -6.47
C LEU A 112 -14.29 -4.42 -5.97
N ASN A 113 -15.00 -4.25 -4.84
CA ASN A 113 -15.95 -5.23 -4.32
C ASN A 113 -17.10 -5.51 -5.30
N LEU A 114 -17.67 -4.45 -5.89
CA LEU A 114 -18.77 -4.55 -6.83
C LEU A 114 -18.32 -5.21 -8.15
N ALA A 115 -17.19 -4.77 -8.69
CA ALA A 115 -16.59 -5.36 -9.89
C ALA A 115 -16.21 -6.83 -9.66
N LEU A 116 -15.57 -7.15 -8.53
CA LEU A 116 -15.23 -8.53 -8.18
C LEU A 116 -16.49 -9.40 -8.11
N LEU A 117 -17.55 -8.93 -7.46
CA LEU A 117 -18.82 -9.67 -7.36
C LEU A 117 -19.42 -9.94 -8.74
N LEU A 118 -19.54 -8.91 -9.59
CA LEU A 118 -20.12 -9.03 -10.93
C LEU A 118 -19.31 -10.00 -11.80
N GLN A 119 -18.00 -9.80 -11.88
CA GLN A 119 -17.11 -10.60 -12.74
C GLN A 119 -16.90 -12.04 -12.22
N SER A 120 -17.02 -12.26 -10.90
CA SER A 120 -16.93 -13.60 -10.31
C SER A 120 -18.22 -14.40 -10.46
N LEU A 121 -19.36 -13.74 -10.61
CA LEU A 121 -20.66 -14.40 -10.82
C LEU A 121 -20.99 -14.64 -12.29
N ASP A 122 -20.17 -14.12 -13.19
CA ASP A 122 -20.26 -14.38 -14.61
C ASP A 122 -20.22 -15.89 -14.91
N SER A 123 -21.07 -16.31 -15.85
CA SER A 123 -21.38 -17.72 -16.12
C SER A 123 -20.25 -18.45 -16.82
N ASP A 124 -19.48 -17.78 -17.69
CA ASP A 124 -18.36 -18.35 -18.44
C ASP A 124 -16.98 -17.88 -17.90
N LYS A 125 -17.00 -17.04 -16.85
CA LYS A 125 -15.81 -16.48 -16.18
C LYS A 125 -14.97 -15.59 -17.08
N ASN A 126 -15.55 -15.02 -18.12
CA ASN A 126 -14.88 -14.12 -19.04
C ASN A 126 -15.63 -12.78 -19.16
N ALA A 127 -15.46 -11.92 -18.16
CA ALA A 127 -16.14 -10.62 -18.11
C ALA A 127 -15.92 -9.73 -19.36
N SER A 128 -14.86 -9.96 -20.14
CA SER A 128 -14.54 -9.19 -21.35
C SER A 128 -15.53 -9.38 -22.52
N ASN A 129 -16.35 -10.43 -22.51
CA ASN A 129 -17.36 -10.69 -23.56
C ASN A 129 -18.80 -10.32 -23.16
N GLY A 130 -18.95 -9.65 -22.01
CA GLY A 130 -20.24 -9.46 -21.33
C GLY A 130 -20.21 -10.16 -19.97
N ILE A 131 -21.09 -9.73 -19.07
CA ILE A 131 -21.24 -10.37 -17.75
C ILE A 131 -22.64 -10.95 -17.70
N ASN A 132 -22.78 -12.27 -17.67
CA ASN A 132 -24.08 -12.94 -17.61
C ASN A 132 -24.32 -13.57 -16.24
N ILE A 133 -25.25 -12.99 -15.48
CA ILE A 133 -25.66 -13.50 -14.18
C ILE A 133 -26.89 -14.39 -14.36
N SER A 134 -26.69 -15.71 -14.41
CA SER A 134 -27.76 -16.69 -14.63
C SER A 134 -28.86 -16.68 -13.56
N SER A 135 -30.07 -17.14 -13.89
CA SER A 135 -31.15 -17.27 -12.91
C SER A 135 -30.80 -18.19 -11.74
N ASP A 136 -30.06 -19.26 -12.01
CA ASP A 136 -29.65 -20.23 -10.98
C ASP A 136 -28.70 -19.56 -9.98
N THR A 137 -27.73 -18.78 -10.47
CA THR A 137 -26.83 -17.95 -9.64
C THR A 137 -27.62 -17.01 -8.74
N ARG A 138 -28.63 -16.31 -9.27
CA ARG A 138 -29.44 -15.37 -8.48
C ARG A 138 -30.23 -16.05 -7.36
N THR A 139 -30.70 -17.27 -7.58
CA THR A 139 -31.47 -18.00 -6.57
C THR A 139 -30.65 -18.51 -5.40
N LYS A 140 -29.31 -18.57 -5.52
CA LYS A 140 -28.42 -18.96 -4.41
C LYS A 140 -28.31 -17.87 -3.34
N PHE A 141 -28.41 -16.60 -3.73
CA PHE A 141 -28.26 -15.47 -2.82
C PHE A 141 -29.60 -15.05 -2.21
N THR A 142 -29.91 -15.59 -1.04
CA THR A 142 -31.21 -15.41 -0.34
C THR A 142 -31.14 -14.55 0.91
N LYS A 143 -29.94 -14.27 1.43
CA LYS A 143 -29.71 -13.34 2.55
C LYS A 143 -29.21 -12.00 2.04
N GLU A 144 -29.72 -10.94 2.65
CA GLU A 144 -29.33 -9.57 2.35
C GLU A 144 -27.85 -9.35 2.66
N ILE A 145 -27.11 -8.85 1.67
CA ILE A 145 -25.73 -8.38 1.78
C ILE A 145 -25.73 -6.97 1.17
N ILE A 146 -25.19 -5.99 1.88
CA ILE A 146 -25.00 -4.64 1.38
C ILE A 146 -23.53 -4.50 0.98
N VAL A 147 -23.25 -4.58 -0.33
CA VAL A 147 -21.87 -4.66 -0.85
C VAL A 147 -21.04 -3.42 -0.49
N SER A 148 -21.67 -2.25 -0.37
CA SER A 148 -21.03 -0.98 -0.06
C SER A 148 -20.46 -0.87 1.36
N ASP A 149 -20.85 -1.77 2.27
CA ASP A 149 -20.58 -1.66 3.71
C ASP A 149 -19.51 -2.65 4.19
N LEU A 150 -19.02 -3.51 3.29
CA LEU A 150 -18.10 -4.60 3.61
C LEU A 150 -16.71 -4.37 3.03
N ASN A 151 -15.68 -4.90 3.68
CA ASN A 151 -14.36 -5.05 3.05
C ASN A 151 -14.30 -6.33 2.17
N LEU A 152 -13.24 -6.46 1.36
CA LEU A 152 -13.11 -7.54 0.37
C LEU A 152 -13.16 -8.94 1.00
N THR A 153 -12.58 -9.10 2.19
CA THR A 153 -12.55 -10.38 2.91
C THR A 153 -13.92 -10.73 3.48
N GLU A 154 -14.60 -9.76 4.09
CA GLU A 154 -15.98 -9.92 4.57
C GLU A 154 -16.94 -10.26 3.42
N LEU A 155 -16.83 -9.57 2.28
CA LEU A 155 -17.65 -9.85 1.12
C LEU A 155 -17.44 -11.29 0.62
N LYS A 156 -16.18 -11.72 0.44
CA LYS A 156 -15.86 -13.08 -0.01
C LYS A 156 -16.41 -14.15 0.96
N ASN A 157 -16.30 -13.91 2.27
CA ASN A 157 -16.81 -14.82 3.30
C ASN A 157 -18.33 -14.89 3.28
N GLN A 158 -19.03 -13.74 3.23
CA GLN A 158 -20.49 -13.72 3.20
C GLN A 158 -21.07 -14.32 1.91
N LEU A 159 -20.38 -14.19 0.78
CA LEU A 159 -20.76 -14.84 -0.47
C LEU A 159 -20.54 -16.36 -0.41
N LYS A 160 -19.40 -16.83 0.13
CA LYS A 160 -19.11 -18.27 0.33
C LYS A 160 -20.08 -18.96 1.29
N ILE A 161 -20.66 -18.23 2.24
CA ILE A 161 -21.72 -18.77 3.12
C ILE A 161 -22.99 -19.11 2.32
N GLN A 162 -23.27 -18.37 1.23
CA GLN A 162 -24.47 -18.55 0.41
C GLN A 162 -24.23 -19.43 -0.82
N ASP A 163 -23.03 -19.39 -1.40
CA ASP A 163 -22.58 -20.26 -2.49
C ASP A 163 -21.16 -20.75 -2.21
N GLN A 164 -21.03 -21.96 -1.65
CA GLN A 164 -19.71 -22.52 -1.27
C GLN A 164 -18.81 -22.74 -2.49
N ASP A 165 -19.39 -22.90 -3.68
CA ASP A 165 -18.70 -23.18 -4.94
C ASP A 165 -18.34 -21.90 -5.72
N ILE A 166 -18.53 -20.71 -5.13
CA ILE A 166 -18.19 -19.46 -5.80
C ILE A 166 -16.66 -19.35 -6.00
N THR A 167 -16.25 -19.31 -7.26
CA THR A 167 -14.86 -19.03 -7.64
C THR A 167 -14.69 -17.54 -7.90
N PHE A 168 -13.82 -16.90 -7.13
CA PHE A 168 -13.52 -15.48 -7.29
C PHE A 168 -12.47 -15.26 -8.39
N GLN A 169 -12.68 -14.21 -9.19
CA GLN A 169 -11.69 -13.74 -10.16
C GLN A 169 -10.43 -13.22 -9.45
N ASP A 170 -9.29 -13.31 -10.12
CA ASP A 170 -8.05 -12.69 -9.66
C ASP A 170 -8.21 -11.17 -9.61
N ILE A 171 -7.73 -10.54 -8.54
CA ILE A 171 -7.99 -9.12 -8.27
C ILE A 171 -7.32 -8.21 -9.31
N ASN A 172 -6.18 -8.62 -9.88
CA ASN A 172 -5.50 -7.86 -10.91
C ASN A 172 -6.25 -7.96 -12.24
N ASN A 173 -6.86 -9.12 -12.53
CA ASN A 173 -7.73 -9.27 -13.71
C ASN A 173 -8.98 -8.40 -13.60
N VAL A 174 -9.59 -8.34 -12.40
CA VAL A 174 -10.74 -7.46 -12.13
C VAL A 174 -10.36 -6.00 -12.33
N LEU A 175 -9.22 -5.58 -11.80
CA LEU A 175 -8.75 -4.19 -11.89
C LEU A 175 -8.38 -3.81 -13.32
N ASN A 176 -7.72 -4.71 -14.06
CA ASN A 176 -7.41 -4.50 -15.47
C ASN A 176 -8.67 -4.39 -16.32
N HIS A 177 -9.66 -5.25 -16.08
CA HIS A 177 -10.96 -5.18 -16.75
C HIS A 177 -11.67 -3.85 -16.44
N LEU A 178 -11.71 -3.45 -15.17
CA LEU A 178 -12.33 -2.20 -14.73
C LEU A 178 -11.64 -0.97 -15.32
N ARG A 179 -10.31 -1.00 -15.49
CA ARG A 179 -9.55 0.07 -16.17
C ARG A 179 -9.89 0.12 -17.66
N LEU A 180 -9.97 -1.04 -18.32
CA LEU A 180 -10.35 -1.12 -19.73
C LEU A 180 -11.79 -0.65 -19.96
N SER A 181 -12.73 -1.04 -19.09
CA SER A 181 -14.13 -0.61 -19.17
C SER A 181 -14.32 0.88 -18.90
N ALA A 182 -13.50 1.46 -18.01
CA ALA A 182 -13.46 2.90 -17.78
C ALA A 182 -12.77 3.68 -18.92
N GLU A 183 -11.71 3.14 -19.53
CA GLU A 183 -10.99 3.74 -20.68
C GLU A 183 -11.75 3.65 -22.00
N ILE A 184 -12.67 2.69 -22.17
CA ILE A 184 -13.53 2.58 -23.35
C ILE A 184 -14.38 3.86 -23.59
N ILE A 185 -14.56 4.73 -22.59
CA ILE A 185 -15.32 5.99 -22.76
C ILE A 185 -14.44 7.23 -22.96
N SER A 186 -13.14 7.22 -22.61
CA SER A 186 -12.29 8.37 -22.98
C SER A 186 -12.09 8.49 -24.49
N ASN A 187 -12.44 7.43 -25.23
CA ASN A 187 -12.29 7.33 -26.68
C ASN A 187 -13.61 7.32 -27.46
N ASP A 188 -14.78 7.48 -26.82
CA ASP A 188 -16.08 7.42 -27.51
C ASP A 188 -16.52 8.77 -28.11
N ASP A 189 -15.54 9.47 -28.70
CA ASP A 189 -15.72 10.39 -29.84
C ASP A 189 -15.11 9.74 -31.11
N ASN A 190 -15.41 8.45 -31.38
CA ASN A 190 -15.75 7.91 -32.70
C ASN A 190 -15.68 6.37 -32.79
N HIS A 191 -16.85 5.78 -33.02
CA HIS A 191 -17.13 4.63 -33.90
C HIS A 191 -16.97 3.21 -33.35
N SER A 192 -18.13 2.64 -33.00
CA SER A 192 -18.42 1.21 -32.86
C SER A 192 -18.32 0.42 -34.18
N THR A 193 -17.87 -0.85 -34.05
CA THR A 193 -18.03 -2.08 -34.90
C THR A 193 -16.67 -2.70 -35.22
N ASN A 194 -16.34 -3.99 -35.05
CA ASN A 194 -17.10 -5.24 -34.94
C ASN A 194 -16.28 -6.22 -34.07
N LEU A 195 -16.94 -6.88 -33.11
CA LEU A 195 -16.53 -8.19 -32.59
C LEU A 195 -17.41 -9.23 -33.26
N GLU A 196 -16.83 -10.16 -34.00
CA GLU A 196 -17.41 -11.49 -34.16
C GLU A 196 -16.38 -12.53 -34.61
N ASN A 197 -16.36 -13.63 -33.86
CA ASN A 197 -15.96 -14.99 -34.25
C ASN A 197 -14.46 -15.30 -34.45
N ASN A 198 -13.86 -16.07 -33.52
CA ASN A 198 -14.03 -17.53 -33.60
C ASN A 198 -13.55 -18.26 -32.33
N SER A 199 -14.36 -19.25 -31.96
CA SER A 199 -14.20 -20.16 -30.84
C SER A 199 -13.34 -21.39 -31.21
N SER A 200 -12.84 -22.05 -30.16
CA SER A 200 -12.56 -23.49 -29.99
C SER A 200 -11.13 -24.03 -30.20
N THR A 201 -10.58 -24.48 -29.06
CA THR A 201 -10.01 -25.82 -28.76
C THR A 201 -8.85 -26.36 -29.61
N ASP A 202 -7.68 -26.59 -29.01
CA ASP A 202 -7.32 -27.90 -28.41
C ASP A 202 -5.91 -27.94 -27.78
N ASN A 203 -5.86 -28.50 -26.57
CA ASN A 203 -4.84 -29.30 -25.87
C ASN A 203 -3.34 -29.30 -26.27
N ASN A 204 -2.52 -29.04 -25.22
CA ASN A 204 -1.37 -29.82 -24.75
C ASN A 204 -0.08 -29.84 -25.60
N THR A 205 1.00 -29.17 -25.17
CA THR A 205 2.25 -29.83 -24.72
C THR A 205 3.31 -28.84 -24.21
N THR A 206 4.16 -29.40 -23.36
CA THR A 206 5.30 -28.88 -22.60
C THR A 206 6.43 -28.20 -23.37
N SER A 207 7.14 -27.38 -22.58
CA SER A 207 8.61 -27.18 -22.51
C SER A 207 9.33 -26.34 -23.57
N SER A 208 10.03 -25.35 -22.99
CA SER A 208 11.42 -24.94 -23.23
C SER A 208 11.75 -24.10 -24.45
N GLU A 209 12.30 -22.93 -24.09
CA GLU A 209 13.56 -22.37 -24.58
C GLU A 209 13.55 -21.39 -25.77
N ASN A 210 13.99 -20.18 -25.39
CA ASN A 210 14.95 -19.30 -26.05
C ASN A 210 14.44 -18.17 -26.97
N ASN A 211 14.61 -16.98 -26.41
CA ASN A 211 15.29 -15.80 -26.95
C ASN A 211 14.54 -14.80 -27.83
N ASN A 212 14.50 -13.59 -27.26
CA ASN A 212 14.85 -12.28 -27.83
C ASN A 212 14.17 -11.85 -29.12
N SER A 213 13.38 -10.77 -29.03
CA SER A 213 13.89 -9.40 -29.22
C SER A 213 12.74 -8.47 -29.61
N ALA A 214 12.70 -7.31 -28.95
CA ALA A 214 12.41 -5.96 -29.44
C ALA A 214 12.04 -5.83 -30.94
N ASP A 215 11.12 -4.99 -31.39
CA ASP A 215 10.84 -3.64 -30.90
C ASP A 215 9.52 -3.15 -31.52
N ASN A 216 8.81 -2.32 -30.77
CA ASN A 216 7.97 -1.27 -31.32
C ASN A 216 8.90 -0.23 -31.97
N ASN A 217 8.52 0.35 -33.12
CA ASN A 217 8.27 1.80 -33.08
C ASN A 217 7.52 2.37 -34.30
N SER A 218 6.59 3.26 -33.93
CA SER A 218 6.34 4.59 -34.48
C SER A 218 5.82 4.72 -35.91
N THR A 219 4.53 5.08 -36.04
CA THR A 219 3.98 6.44 -36.31
C THR A 219 4.03 6.85 -37.78
N ASP A 220 2.86 7.11 -38.35
CA ASP A 220 2.49 8.45 -38.80
C ASP A 220 1.12 8.42 -39.48
N SER A 221 0.29 9.43 -39.20
CA SER A 221 -0.17 10.38 -40.22
C SER A 221 -1.43 11.11 -39.78
N GLU A 222 -1.33 12.43 -39.72
CA GLU A 222 -2.47 13.34 -39.80
C GLU A 222 -3.10 13.34 -41.22
N ASN A 223 -4.42 13.58 -41.23
CA ASN A 223 -5.20 14.41 -42.17
C ASN A 223 -5.04 14.26 -43.70
N ASN A 224 -6.11 13.85 -44.39
CA ASN A 224 -7.14 14.78 -44.91
C ASN A 224 -8.05 14.17 -46.01
N ASN A 225 -9.33 14.52 -45.90
CA ASN A 225 -10.31 14.79 -46.96
C ASN A 225 -10.94 13.69 -47.83
N LEU A 226 -12.25 13.52 -47.57
CA LEU A 226 -13.38 13.73 -48.49
C LEU A 226 -13.51 12.85 -49.75
N ALA A 227 -14.50 11.97 -49.62
CA ALA A 227 -15.73 11.93 -50.41
C ALA A 227 -15.78 11.10 -51.71
N ASP A 228 -16.79 10.22 -51.66
CA ASP A 228 -17.71 9.78 -52.70
C ASP A 228 -17.29 8.71 -53.72
N ASN A 229 -17.94 7.55 -53.52
CA ASN A 229 -18.73 6.80 -54.49
C ASN A 229 -18.07 6.48 -55.85
N ASN A 230 -17.87 5.19 -56.15
CA ASN A 230 -18.95 4.31 -56.62
C ASN A 230 -18.38 2.99 -57.20
N THR A 231 -19.08 1.88 -56.90
CA THR A 231 -19.30 0.70 -57.76
C THR A 231 -18.14 -0.14 -58.32
N THR A 232 -18.05 -1.35 -57.77
CA THR A 232 -18.10 -2.68 -58.42
C THR A 232 -17.22 -3.00 -59.64
N SER A 233 -16.55 -4.15 -59.48
CA SER A 233 -16.47 -5.28 -60.43
C SER A 233 -15.17 -5.48 -61.20
N SER A 234 -14.59 -6.66 -60.92
CA SER A 234 -14.06 -7.67 -61.85
C SER A 234 -12.73 -7.45 -62.57
N GLU A 235 -11.91 -8.49 -62.37
CA GLU A 235 -11.11 -9.22 -63.37
C GLU A 235 -9.74 -8.66 -63.78
N ASP A 236 -8.74 -9.50 -63.46
CA ASP A 236 -7.67 -9.96 -64.33
C ASP A 236 -7.11 -8.98 -65.37
N ASN A 237 -5.83 -8.63 -65.22
CA ASN A 237 -4.79 -9.00 -66.19
C ASN A 237 -3.42 -8.34 -65.87
N ASN A 238 -2.45 -9.21 -65.61
CA ASN A 238 -1.24 -9.38 -66.42
C ASN A 238 -0.13 -8.30 -66.46
N LEU A 239 1.08 -8.77 -66.12
CA LEU A 239 2.43 -8.36 -66.60
C LEU A 239 2.95 -7.01 -66.06
N THR A 240 4.20 -6.87 -65.60
CA THR A 240 5.44 -7.48 -66.09
C THR A 240 6.57 -7.28 -65.07
N ASP A 241 7.37 -8.33 -64.91
CA ASP A 241 8.81 -8.39 -64.62
C ASP A 241 9.59 -7.10 -64.28
N ASN A 242 10.26 -7.11 -63.12
CA ASN A 242 11.73 -7.28 -63.07
C ASN A 242 12.23 -7.55 -61.65
N ASN A 243 12.54 -8.83 -61.38
CA ASN A 243 13.86 -9.33 -60.99
C ASN A 243 14.96 -8.26 -60.74
N THR A 244 15.87 -8.35 -59.77
CA THR A 244 16.35 -9.51 -59.01
C THR A 244 17.19 -9.04 -57.84
N THR A 245 17.12 -9.87 -56.81
CA THR A 245 17.94 -10.07 -55.62
C THR A 245 19.45 -10.24 -55.83
N SER A 246 20.19 -9.95 -54.75
CA SER A 246 21.40 -10.62 -54.22
C SER A 246 22.62 -10.70 -55.15
N SER A 247 23.86 -10.85 -54.73
CA SER A 247 24.50 -11.45 -53.55
C SER A 247 25.99 -11.07 -53.64
N GLU A 248 26.75 -11.35 -52.56
CA GLU A 248 28.15 -11.83 -52.64
C GLU A 248 29.21 -10.83 -53.19
N ASP A 249 30.45 -10.75 -52.72
CA ASP A 249 31.27 -11.68 -51.98
C ASP A 249 32.58 -10.97 -51.60
N ASN A 250 33.18 -11.42 -50.50
CA ASN A 250 34.62 -11.66 -50.30
C ASN A 250 35.70 -10.63 -50.71
N ASN A 251 36.32 -10.10 -49.64
CA ASN A 251 37.72 -10.36 -49.27
C ASN A 251 38.88 -9.63 -49.99
N SER A 252 39.73 -9.06 -49.14
CA SER A 252 41.20 -9.01 -49.21
C SER A 252 41.92 -7.74 -49.69
N THR A 253 42.67 -7.18 -48.73
CA THR A 253 44.07 -6.66 -48.78
C THR A 253 44.38 -5.25 -49.29
N ASP A 254 44.96 -4.50 -48.35
CA ASP A 254 46.13 -3.60 -48.43
C ASP A 254 46.08 -2.33 -49.28
N ASN A 255 46.06 -1.16 -48.62
CA ASN A 255 47.33 -0.47 -48.33
C ASN A 255 47.20 0.72 -47.35
N ASN A 256 48.12 0.66 -46.41
CA ASN A 256 48.56 1.59 -45.38
C ASN A 256 49.24 2.86 -45.97
N THR A 257 49.17 4.00 -45.26
CA THR A 257 50.25 4.92 -44.83
C THR A 257 49.71 6.35 -44.66
N THR A 258 50.04 7.13 -43.61
CA THR A 258 51.23 7.16 -42.73
C THR A 258 50.93 7.88 -41.40
N SER A 259 51.46 7.30 -40.31
CA SER A 259 52.19 7.88 -39.14
C SER A 259 51.75 9.22 -38.52
N SER A 260 51.71 9.42 -37.20
CA SER A 260 52.60 8.89 -36.15
C SER A 260 52.00 9.07 -34.77
N GLU A 261 52.32 8.12 -33.89
CA GLU A 261 52.29 8.19 -32.42
C GLU A 261 53.14 9.36 -31.89
N ASP A 262 52.69 10.06 -30.84
CA ASP A 262 53.32 10.01 -29.51
C ASP A 262 52.76 11.08 -28.54
N ASN A 263 52.31 10.57 -27.38
CA ASN A 263 52.54 11.05 -26.02
C ASN A 263 52.02 12.41 -25.48
N ASN A 264 51.33 12.23 -24.34
CA ASN A 264 51.37 13.01 -23.10
C ASN A 264 50.53 14.28 -22.92
N SER A 265 49.55 14.12 -22.02
CA SER A 265 49.46 14.82 -20.73
C SER A 265 49.31 16.34 -20.70
N ALA A 266 48.12 16.70 -20.21
CA ALA A 266 47.85 17.71 -19.19
C ALA A 266 47.67 19.19 -19.58
N ASP A 267 46.60 19.69 -18.96
CA ASP A 267 46.39 21.01 -18.37
C ASP A 267 45.67 22.12 -19.15
N ASN A 268 44.53 22.45 -18.54
CA ASN A 268 43.98 23.77 -18.22
C ASN A 268 43.44 24.70 -19.31
N ASN A 269 42.11 24.85 -19.24
CA ASN A 269 41.41 26.09 -18.88
C ASN A 269 41.79 27.38 -19.65
N THR A 270 40.81 27.96 -20.37
CA THR A 270 40.34 29.37 -20.29
C THR A 270 39.79 29.89 -21.64
N ILE A 271 38.48 30.18 -21.63
CA ILE A 271 37.71 31.33 -22.18
C ILE A 271 38.23 32.10 -23.42
N GLY A 272 37.31 32.31 -24.38
CA GLY A 272 37.24 33.43 -25.35
C GLY A 272 36.47 33.05 -26.63
N SER A 273 35.16 33.34 -26.75
CA SER A 273 34.57 34.51 -27.46
C SER A 273 34.69 34.40 -29.00
N GLU A 274 33.68 34.54 -29.87
CA GLU A 274 32.52 35.45 -29.96
C GLU A 274 31.48 34.92 -30.99
N ASP A 275 30.21 35.27 -30.76
CA ASP A 275 29.16 35.78 -31.68
C ASP A 275 28.68 34.99 -32.92
N ASN A 276 27.40 34.98 -33.35
CA ASN A 276 26.08 35.37 -32.82
C ASN A 276 25.00 34.87 -33.83
N ASN A 277 23.74 34.79 -33.36
CA ASN A 277 22.47 34.61 -34.09
C ASN A 277 22.03 33.21 -34.60
N SER A 278 21.15 32.56 -33.84
CA SER A 278 19.69 32.64 -34.04
C SER A 278 19.01 31.82 -32.94
N ALA A 279 18.07 32.44 -32.24
CA ALA A 279 17.31 31.81 -31.17
C ALA A 279 16.43 30.70 -31.73
N ASP A 280 16.71 29.47 -31.30
CA ASP A 280 15.74 28.39 -31.21
C ASP A 280 15.62 28.09 -29.72
N ASN A 281 14.43 28.27 -29.15
CA ASN A 281 14.15 27.96 -27.75
C ASN A 281 14.03 26.42 -27.65
N VAL A 282 15.16 25.73 -27.71
CA VAL A 282 15.25 24.36 -27.23
C VAL A 282 15.27 24.48 -25.71
N GLU A 283 14.20 24.07 -25.04
CA GLU A 283 14.27 23.75 -23.62
C GLU A 283 15.50 22.86 -23.40
N ARG A 284 16.53 23.40 -22.75
CA ARG A 284 17.74 22.66 -22.48
C ARG A 284 17.41 21.70 -21.35
N ASN A 285 16.90 20.52 -21.71
CA ASN A 285 16.69 19.45 -20.76
C ASN A 285 17.99 19.22 -19.96
N ILE A 286 17.83 19.21 -18.65
CA ILE A 286 18.83 18.88 -17.67
C ILE A 286 19.11 17.38 -17.81
N GLN A 287 20.27 17.04 -18.37
CA GLN A 287 20.72 15.66 -18.50
C GLN A 287 21.66 15.30 -17.34
N GLY A 288 21.43 14.13 -16.73
CA GLY A 288 22.29 13.54 -15.72
C GLY A 288 22.48 12.05 -15.95
N LYS A 289 23.39 11.43 -15.18
CA LYS A 289 23.61 9.98 -15.20
C LYS A 289 23.56 9.42 -13.78
N LEU A 290 22.71 8.42 -13.54
CA LEU A 290 22.68 7.65 -12.30
C LEU A 290 23.82 6.61 -12.31
N ILE A 291 24.75 6.74 -11.37
CA ILE A 291 25.99 5.97 -11.30
C ILE A 291 26.14 5.30 -9.93
N ASP A 292 25.97 3.99 -9.89
CA ASP A 292 26.63 3.08 -8.95
C ASP A 292 27.35 2.00 -9.77
N SER A 293 27.92 2.38 -10.93
CA SER A 293 27.81 1.71 -12.26
C SER A 293 26.59 2.22 -13.03
N ALA A 294 26.62 2.21 -14.35
CA ALA A 294 25.48 2.67 -15.15
C ALA A 294 24.21 1.90 -14.73
N VAL A 295 23.21 2.60 -14.21
CA VAL A 295 21.99 1.99 -13.69
C VAL A 295 20.86 2.12 -14.71
N GLU A 296 20.50 1.02 -15.36
CA GLU A 296 19.40 0.92 -16.31
C GLU A 296 18.09 0.55 -15.60
N GLY A 297 16.99 1.15 -16.03
CA GLY A 297 15.64 0.73 -15.62
C GLY A 297 15.18 1.29 -14.28
N VAL A 298 15.79 2.37 -13.76
CA VAL A 298 15.22 3.16 -12.65
C VAL A 298 14.29 4.23 -13.23
N GLU A 299 13.08 4.32 -12.71
CA GLU A 299 12.13 5.36 -13.12
C GLU A 299 12.56 6.71 -12.53
N TYR A 300 12.60 7.75 -13.35
CA TYR A 300 12.83 9.11 -12.89
C TYR A 300 11.63 9.99 -13.20
N ARG A 301 11.29 10.87 -12.26
CA ARG A 301 10.16 11.81 -12.35
C ARG A 301 10.62 13.24 -12.14
N CYS A 302 10.27 14.12 -13.06
CA CYS A 302 10.61 15.55 -13.01
C CYS A 302 9.63 16.38 -13.84
N GLY A 303 8.86 17.25 -13.18
CA GLY A 303 7.74 17.95 -13.81
C GLY A 303 6.73 16.95 -14.39
N ASN A 304 6.46 17.04 -15.69
CA ASN A 304 5.55 16.13 -16.41
C ASN A 304 6.26 14.91 -17.04
N VAL A 305 7.59 14.77 -16.86
CA VAL A 305 8.36 13.67 -17.43
C VAL A 305 8.40 12.51 -16.44
N ILE A 306 7.96 11.34 -16.90
CA ILE A 306 8.11 10.04 -16.23
C ILE A 306 8.72 9.10 -17.27
N ASP A 307 9.95 8.65 -17.04
CA ASP A 307 10.68 7.79 -17.97
C ASP A 307 11.73 6.97 -17.19
N PHE A 308 12.47 6.08 -17.87
CA PHE A 308 13.45 5.19 -17.24
C PHE A 308 14.88 5.53 -17.65
N THR A 309 15.84 5.31 -16.74
CA THR A 309 17.26 5.44 -17.07
C THR A 309 17.68 4.42 -18.13
N ASP A 310 18.47 4.85 -19.10
CA ASP A 310 18.97 4.00 -20.19
C ASP A 310 20.15 3.09 -19.76
N GLU A 311 20.67 2.27 -20.68
CA GLU A 311 21.83 1.38 -20.48
C GLU A 311 23.10 2.11 -19.97
N ASN A 312 23.19 3.43 -20.13
CA ASN A 312 24.29 4.27 -19.67
C ASN A 312 23.96 5.03 -18.38
N GLY A 313 22.81 4.73 -17.75
CA GLY A 313 22.27 5.40 -16.57
C GLY A 313 21.73 6.80 -16.84
N THR A 314 21.55 7.18 -18.11
CA THR A 314 21.21 8.57 -18.50
C THR A 314 19.73 8.85 -18.23
N PHE A 315 19.45 10.04 -17.70
CA PHE A 315 18.11 10.59 -17.58
C PHE A 315 18.08 12.04 -18.10
N SER A 316 16.91 12.50 -18.55
CA SER A 316 16.72 13.81 -19.16
C SER A 316 15.48 14.50 -18.59
N CYS A 317 15.67 15.58 -17.86
CA CYS A 317 14.60 16.28 -17.15
C CYS A 317 14.42 17.72 -17.61
N ALA A 318 13.18 18.21 -17.66
CA ALA A 318 12.90 19.62 -17.97
C ALA A 318 13.21 20.54 -16.77
N THR A 319 12.96 20.06 -15.53
CA THR A 319 13.10 20.83 -14.28
C THR A 319 13.68 19.96 -13.14
N LEU A 320 14.13 20.60 -12.06
CA LEU A 320 14.49 19.97 -10.78
C LEU A 320 13.35 20.20 -9.76
N PRO A 321 13.18 19.34 -8.73
CA PRO A 321 13.97 18.14 -8.39
C PRO A 321 13.70 16.95 -9.31
N VAL A 322 14.65 15.99 -9.34
CA VAL A 322 14.44 14.66 -9.96
C VAL A 322 14.22 13.63 -8.86
N SER A 323 13.07 12.95 -8.88
CA SER A 323 12.77 11.83 -7.97
C SER A 323 13.02 10.50 -8.66
N PHE A 324 13.57 9.51 -7.95
CA PHE A 324 13.92 8.19 -8.49
C PHE A 324 13.11 7.07 -7.85
N TYR A 325 12.61 6.12 -8.65
CA TYR A 325 11.73 5.04 -8.22
C TYR A 325 12.07 3.68 -8.85
N ILE A 326 11.75 2.59 -8.15
CA ILE A 326 11.70 1.22 -8.67
C ILE A 326 10.33 0.63 -8.33
N GLY A 327 9.44 0.57 -9.32
CA GLY A 327 8.03 0.27 -9.05
C GLY A 327 7.46 1.36 -8.13
N ALA A 328 6.89 0.95 -6.99
CA ALA A 328 6.41 1.85 -5.95
C ALA A 328 7.50 2.27 -4.93
N ILE A 329 8.72 1.73 -5.01
CA ILE A 329 9.80 2.07 -4.06
C ILE A 329 10.36 3.45 -4.39
N ASN A 330 10.34 4.36 -3.42
CA ASN A 330 10.95 5.68 -3.51
C ASN A 330 12.42 5.60 -3.07
N LEU A 331 13.34 5.86 -4.02
CA LEU A 331 14.78 5.85 -3.77
C LEU A 331 15.27 7.16 -3.15
N GLY A 332 14.57 8.26 -3.39
CA GLY A 332 14.91 9.62 -2.97
C GLY A 332 14.86 10.62 -4.12
N GLU A 333 15.20 11.88 -3.80
CA GLU A 333 15.16 13.00 -4.75
C GLU A 333 16.49 13.77 -4.79
N VAL A 334 16.78 14.35 -5.95
CA VAL A 334 17.93 15.23 -6.17
C VAL A 334 17.42 16.61 -6.54
N SER A 335 17.48 17.53 -5.57
CA SER A 335 17.06 18.92 -5.74
C SER A 335 18.10 19.81 -6.45
N VAL A 336 19.37 19.39 -6.46
CA VAL A 336 20.46 20.09 -7.14
C VAL A 336 21.34 19.07 -7.82
N LEU A 337 21.46 19.13 -9.15
CA LEU A 337 22.40 18.25 -9.84
C LEU A 337 23.85 18.61 -9.52
N PRO A 338 24.70 17.62 -9.25
CA PRO A 338 26.13 17.81 -9.13
C PRO A 338 26.75 18.43 -10.39
N THR A 339 27.83 19.19 -10.23
CA THR A 339 28.49 19.91 -11.33
C THR A 339 29.03 18.99 -12.43
N ASP A 340 29.32 17.73 -12.09
CA ASP A 340 29.78 16.69 -13.01
C ASP A 340 28.64 15.91 -13.69
N LYS A 341 27.37 16.25 -13.37
CA LYS A 341 26.15 15.62 -13.88
C LYS A 341 26.03 14.12 -13.61
N GLN A 342 26.88 13.58 -12.73
CA GLN A 342 26.76 12.22 -12.24
C GLN A 342 26.01 12.26 -10.92
N VAL A 343 25.03 11.38 -10.76
CA VAL A 343 24.22 11.23 -9.56
C VAL A 343 24.58 9.87 -8.97
N PHE A 344 25.22 9.88 -7.81
CA PHE A 344 25.55 8.65 -7.08
C PHE A 344 24.48 8.34 -6.02
N PRO A 345 24.42 7.12 -5.47
CA PRO A 345 23.53 6.80 -4.34
C PRO A 345 23.64 7.80 -3.18
N GLN A 346 24.82 8.37 -2.96
CA GLN A 346 25.08 9.43 -1.97
C GLN A 346 24.31 10.71 -2.28
N ASP A 347 24.22 11.10 -3.55
CA ASP A 347 23.53 12.31 -3.96
C ASP A 347 22.00 12.16 -3.80
N ILE A 348 21.45 10.98 -4.11
CA ILE A 348 20.03 10.64 -3.87
C ILE A 348 19.72 10.62 -2.36
N ALA A 349 20.62 10.08 -1.55
CA ALA A 349 20.49 10.05 -0.10
C ALA A 349 20.74 11.42 0.57
N SER A 350 21.13 12.46 -0.18
CA SER A 350 21.58 13.76 0.34
C SER A 350 22.75 13.65 1.33
N VAL A 351 23.66 12.71 1.08
CA VAL A 351 24.86 12.41 1.88
C VAL A 351 26.12 12.85 1.14
N ASN A 352 27.17 13.23 1.87
CA ASN A 352 28.45 13.56 1.26
C ASN A 352 29.00 12.34 0.49
N ARG A 353 29.46 12.54 -0.76
CA ARG A 353 30.00 11.45 -1.60
C ARG A 353 31.12 10.63 -0.96
N SER A 354 31.84 11.20 0.00
CA SER A 354 32.90 10.49 0.74
C SER A 354 32.38 9.54 1.84
N ASP A 355 31.12 9.67 2.26
CA ASP A 355 30.51 8.88 3.33
C ASP A 355 29.74 7.67 2.78
N VAL A 356 30.51 6.68 2.32
CA VAL A 356 29.98 5.39 1.80
C VAL A 356 29.43 4.46 2.89
N ASN A 357 29.73 4.72 4.16
CA ASN A 357 29.29 3.89 5.28
C ASN A 357 27.93 4.34 5.83
N ASN A 358 27.37 5.43 5.30
CA ASN A 358 26.06 5.93 5.71
C ASN A 358 24.97 4.88 5.43
N THR A 359 24.12 4.63 6.43
CA THR A 359 23.07 3.60 6.34
C THR A 359 22.13 3.80 5.15
N LYS A 360 21.76 5.05 4.81
CA LYS A 360 20.88 5.35 3.67
C LYS A 360 21.55 5.01 2.34
N VAL A 361 22.83 5.37 2.21
CA VAL A 361 23.64 5.09 1.03
C VAL A 361 23.83 3.59 0.86
N LEU A 362 24.12 2.87 1.95
CA LEU A 362 24.32 1.43 1.93
C LEU A 362 23.04 0.67 1.58
N ASN A 363 21.89 1.12 2.10
CA ASN A 363 20.59 0.58 1.77
C ASN A 363 20.25 0.76 0.28
N LEU A 364 20.47 1.96 -0.25
CA LEU A 364 20.21 2.28 -1.65
C LEU A 364 21.11 1.47 -2.59
N ALA A 365 22.41 1.42 -2.29
CA ALA A 365 23.38 0.61 -3.05
C ALA A 365 23.07 -0.88 -2.96
N LEU A 366 22.69 -1.39 -1.78
CA LEU A 366 22.29 -2.79 -1.62
C LEU A 366 21.07 -3.10 -2.48
N LEU A 367 20.05 -2.25 -2.47
CA LEU A 367 18.84 -2.42 -3.27
C LEU A 367 19.19 -2.48 -4.77
N LEU A 368 19.87 -1.46 -5.29
CA LEU A 368 20.24 -1.38 -6.71
C LEU A 368 21.06 -2.61 -7.15
N GLN A 369 22.10 -2.95 -6.41
CA GLN A 369 23.01 -4.05 -6.78
C GLN A 369 22.39 -5.45 -6.57
N SER A 370 21.35 -5.58 -5.74
CA SER A 370 20.64 -6.85 -5.51
C SER A 370 19.54 -7.11 -6.53
N LEU A 371 19.04 -6.06 -7.19
CA LEU A 371 18.05 -6.15 -8.26
C LEU A 371 18.65 -6.31 -9.65
N ASP A 372 19.97 -6.26 -9.73
CA ASP A 372 20.72 -6.47 -10.96
C ASP A 372 20.49 -7.89 -11.52
N SER A 373 20.06 -7.95 -12.78
CA SER A 373 19.62 -9.17 -13.45
C SER A 373 20.67 -10.27 -13.53
N ASP A 374 21.96 -9.93 -13.66
CA ASP A 374 23.08 -10.87 -13.73
C ASP A 374 23.88 -10.98 -12.42
N LYS A 375 23.46 -10.22 -11.40
CA LYS A 375 24.06 -10.13 -10.05
C LYS A 375 25.52 -9.66 -10.07
N ASN A 376 25.94 -8.94 -11.10
CA ASN A 376 27.29 -8.43 -11.25
C ASN A 376 27.28 -6.91 -11.51
N ALA A 377 27.01 -6.14 -10.46
CA ALA A 377 26.91 -4.68 -10.53
C ALA A 377 28.14 -3.95 -11.16
N SER A 378 29.29 -4.60 -11.28
CA SER A 378 30.51 -4.03 -11.86
C SER A 378 30.49 -3.87 -13.39
N ASN A 379 29.55 -4.50 -14.12
CA ASN A 379 29.41 -4.34 -15.57
C ASN A 379 28.22 -3.43 -15.98
N GLY A 380 27.58 -2.79 -15.00
CA GLY A 380 26.28 -2.13 -15.15
C GLY A 380 25.30 -2.71 -14.14
N ILE A 381 24.19 -2.01 -13.88
CA ILE A 381 23.09 -2.52 -13.07
C ILE A 381 21.86 -2.49 -13.96
N ASN A 382 21.32 -3.66 -14.30
CA ASN A 382 20.11 -3.75 -15.13
C ASN A 382 18.92 -4.25 -14.30
N ILE A 383 17.95 -3.36 -14.11
CA ILE A 383 16.70 -3.67 -13.41
C ILE A 383 15.61 -3.90 -14.46
N SER A 384 15.21 -5.17 -14.61
CA SER A 384 14.19 -5.58 -15.59
C SER A 384 12.79 -5.03 -15.27
N SER A 385 11.92 -4.94 -16.30
CA SER A 385 10.50 -4.58 -16.10
C SER A 385 9.80 -5.53 -15.14
N ASP A 386 10.06 -6.83 -15.25
CA ASP A 386 9.45 -7.85 -14.39
C ASP A 386 9.83 -7.60 -12.93
N THR A 387 11.10 -7.30 -12.66
CA THR A 387 11.61 -6.92 -11.33
C THR A 387 10.87 -5.69 -10.79
N ARG A 388 10.68 -4.64 -11.59
CA ARG A 388 9.96 -3.43 -11.16
C ARG A 388 8.51 -3.70 -10.77
N THR A 389 7.81 -4.54 -11.55
CA THR A 389 6.39 -4.83 -11.32
C THR A 389 6.13 -5.62 -10.04
N LYS A 390 7.13 -6.28 -9.46
CA LYS A 390 7.00 -6.95 -8.15
C LYS A 390 6.86 -5.96 -6.99
N PHE A 391 7.41 -4.76 -7.13
CA PHE A 391 7.40 -3.75 -6.08
C PHE A 391 6.20 -2.81 -6.21
N THR A 392 5.07 -3.18 -5.61
CA THR A 392 3.77 -2.47 -5.71
C THR A 392 3.40 -1.67 -4.46
N LYS A 393 4.07 -1.90 -3.32
CA LYS A 393 3.90 -1.12 -2.09
C LYS A 393 4.99 -0.09 -1.95
N GLU A 394 4.60 1.12 -1.56
CA GLU A 394 5.53 2.21 -1.30
C GLU A 394 6.49 1.84 -0.16
N ILE A 395 7.78 1.90 -0.46
CA ILE A 395 8.87 1.78 0.50
C ILE A 395 9.70 3.05 0.35
N ILE A 396 9.90 3.76 1.45
CA ILE A 396 10.82 4.90 1.51
C ILE A 396 12.17 4.39 2.01
N VAL A 397 13.10 4.16 1.09
CA VAL A 397 14.40 3.51 1.40
C VAL A 397 15.22 4.30 2.43
N SER A 398 15.00 5.62 2.51
CA SER A 398 15.72 6.53 3.40
C SER A 398 15.39 6.39 4.88
N ASP A 399 14.30 5.70 5.22
CA ASP A 399 13.73 5.70 6.58
C ASP A 399 13.95 4.37 7.31
N LEU A 400 14.44 3.35 6.60
CA LEU A 400 14.58 1.99 7.10
C LEU A 400 16.03 1.66 7.47
N ASN A 401 16.21 0.75 8.41
CA ASN A 401 17.51 0.10 8.61
C ASN A 401 17.69 -1.10 7.65
N LEU A 402 18.91 -1.64 7.56
CA LEU A 402 19.24 -2.70 6.58
C LEU A 402 18.38 -3.96 6.72
N THR A 403 18.05 -4.36 7.95
CA THR A 403 17.24 -5.55 8.23
C THR A 403 15.79 -5.30 7.82
N GLU A 404 15.27 -4.14 8.16
CA GLU A 404 13.91 -3.71 7.83
C GLU A 404 13.71 -3.59 6.31
N LEU A 405 14.68 -3.00 5.60
CA LEU A 405 14.67 -2.94 4.14
C LEU A 405 14.64 -4.35 3.53
N LYS A 406 15.51 -5.26 4.00
CA LYS A 406 15.55 -6.65 3.49
C LYS A 406 14.22 -7.38 3.70
N ASN A 407 13.59 -7.19 4.86
CA ASN A 407 12.31 -7.81 5.18
C ASN A 407 11.19 -7.23 4.31
N GLN A 408 11.10 -5.90 4.18
CA GLN A 408 10.08 -5.26 3.35
C GLN A 408 10.21 -5.60 1.86
N LEU A 409 11.44 -5.75 1.36
CA LEU A 409 11.69 -6.20 -0.01
C LEU A 409 11.30 -7.67 -0.22
N LYS A 410 11.59 -8.56 0.75
CA LYS A 410 11.20 -9.97 0.70
C LYS A 410 9.68 -10.20 0.75
N ILE A 411 8.93 -9.30 1.37
CA ILE A 411 7.46 -9.33 1.36
C ILE A 411 6.93 -9.13 -0.06
N GLN A 412 7.61 -8.33 -0.88
CA GLN A 412 7.19 -7.99 -2.24
C GLN A 412 7.82 -8.92 -3.30
N ASP A 413 9.05 -9.41 -3.07
CA ASP A 413 9.72 -10.43 -3.88
C ASP A 413 10.40 -11.46 -2.97
N GLN A 414 9.75 -12.59 -2.70
CA GLN A 414 10.27 -13.63 -1.80
C GLN A 414 11.58 -14.25 -2.31
N ASP A 415 11.84 -14.17 -3.62
CA ASP A 415 13.02 -14.74 -4.26
C ASP A 415 14.20 -13.77 -4.37
N ILE A 416 14.07 -12.54 -3.85
CA ILE A 416 15.14 -11.55 -3.91
C ILE A 416 16.40 -12.05 -3.18
N THR A 417 17.53 -12.08 -3.89
CA THR A 417 18.83 -12.44 -3.32
C THR A 417 19.68 -11.20 -3.09
N PHE A 418 20.02 -10.93 -1.84
CA PHE A 418 20.83 -9.75 -1.48
C PHE A 418 22.32 -9.98 -1.71
N GLN A 419 23.01 -8.97 -2.23
CA GLN A 419 24.47 -8.95 -2.32
C GLN A 419 25.15 -8.92 -0.94
N ASP A 420 26.37 -9.44 -0.86
CA ASP A 420 27.19 -9.32 0.35
C ASP A 420 27.52 -7.84 0.63
N ILE A 421 27.37 -7.43 1.88
CA ILE A 421 27.49 -6.01 2.26
C ILE A 421 28.91 -5.46 2.03
N ASN A 422 29.94 -6.30 2.12
CA ASN A 422 31.32 -5.88 1.85
C ASN A 422 31.56 -5.71 0.35
N ASN A 423 30.90 -6.53 -0.49
CA ASN A 423 30.95 -6.37 -1.94
C ASN A 423 30.27 -5.07 -2.36
N VAL A 424 29.07 -4.79 -1.81
CA VAL A 424 28.34 -3.52 -2.05
C VAL A 424 29.20 -2.32 -1.67
N LEU A 425 29.84 -2.37 -0.51
CA LEU A 425 30.67 -1.28 0.00
C LEU A 425 31.95 -1.08 -0.81
N ASN A 426 32.58 -2.16 -1.28
CA ASN A 426 33.75 -2.08 -2.16
C ASN A 426 33.37 -1.50 -3.52
N HIS A 427 32.22 -1.90 -4.05
CA HIS A 427 31.70 -1.40 -5.31
C HIS A 427 31.40 0.10 -5.23
N LEU A 428 30.71 0.53 -4.17
CA LEU A 428 30.37 1.92 -3.92
C LEU A 428 31.61 2.83 -3.76
N ARG A 429 32.70 2.31 -3.18
CA ARG A 429 33.99 3.03 -3.11
C ARG A 429 34.62 3.21 -4.47
N LEU A 430 34.57 2.17 -5.31
CA LEU A 430 35.10 2.21 -6.68
C LEU A 430 34.28 3.15 -7.56
N SER A 431 32.95 3.09 -7.50
CA SER A 431 32.05 3.96 -8.27
C SER A 431 32.20 5.43 -7.86
N ALA A 432 32.32 5.73 -6.57
CA ALA A 432 32.55 7.09 -6.06
C ALA A 432 33.99 7.63 -6.25
N GLY A 433 34.91 6.84 -6.83
CA GLY A 433 36.30 7.26 -7.06
C GLY A 433 37.15 7.40 -5.78
N ILE A 434 36.75 6.74 -4.68
CA ILE A 434 37.44 6.79 -3.39
C ILE A 434 38.59 5.77 -3.41
N LYS A 435 39.84 6.25 -3.42
CA LYS A 435 41.03 5.39 -3.32
C LYS A 435 41.20 4.87 -1.89
N ASN A 436 41.31 3.55 -1.72
CA ASN A 436 41.69 2.95 -0.45
C ASN A 436 43.12 3.38 -0.09
N ASN A 437 43.35 3.80 1.16
CA ASN A 437 44.69 4.09 1.69
C ASN A 437 45.47 2.81 2.09
N ASP A 438 45.00 1.63 1.69
CA ASP A 438 45.60 0.33 2.02
C ASP A 438 46.28 -0.35 0.81
N ASP A 439 46.85 0.44 -0.11
CA ASP A 439 47.82 -0.08 -1.08
C ASP A 439 49.19 -0.28 -0.40
N ASN A 440 49.28 -1.32 0.41
CA ASN A 440 50.52 -2.02 0.73
C ASN A 440 50.20 -3.51 0.99
N ASN A 441 49.84 -4.25 -0.06
CA ASN A 441 50.64 -5.37 -0.59
C ASN A 441 49.89 -6.11 -1.70
N SER A 442 50.47 -6.09 -2.90
CA SER A 442 50.04 -6.87 -4.06
C SER A 442 50.19 -8.38 -3.82
N SER A 443 49.21 -9.14 -4.33
CA SER A 443 49.31 -10.54 -4.77
C SER A 443 49.69 -11.62 -3.76
N ASN A 444 48.73 -12.49 -3.40
CA ASN A 444 48.87 -13.92 -3.73
C ASN A 444 47.60 -14.76 -3.51
N THR A 445 47.50 -15.80 -4.30
CA THR A 445 46.55 -16.92 -4.33
C THR A 445 46.51 -17.76 -3.04
N GLY A 446 45.38 -18.40 -2.75
CA GLY A 446 45.36 -19.71 -2.10
C GLY A 446 44.38 -19.89 -0.93
N GLU A 447 43.57 -20.93 -1.07
CA GLU A 447 42.89 -21.76 -0.05
C GLU A 447 43.29 -21.61 1.44
N ASN A 448 42.23 -21.47 2.25
CA ASN A 448 41.88 -22.30 3.41
C ASN A 448 42.65 -22.19 4.75
N VAL A 449 41.85 -22.26 5.83
CA VAL A 449 42.12 -22.71 7.21
C VAL A 449 42.55 -21.68 8.29
N ASP A 450 41.59 -21.46 9.19
CA ASP A 450 41.61 -21.32 10.66
C ASP A 450 42.38 -20.21 11.43
N ASN A 451 41.57 -19.63 12.34
CA ASN A 451 41.83 -19.35 13.76
C ASN A 451 43.04 -18.50 14.16
N ASN A 452 42.77 -17.30 14.69
CA ASN A 452 42.66 -17.04 16.13
C ASN A 452 42.85 -15.54 16.45
N ASN A 453 41.86 -14.99 17.16
CA ASN A 453 42.02 -14.34 18.46
C ASN A 453 43.05 -13.20 18.62
N SER A 454 42.58 -11.97 18.86
CA SER A 454 42.96 -11.23 20.07
C SER A 454 42.06 -10.02 20.28
N GLU A 455 41.43 -10.04 21.44
CA GLU A 455 40.86 -8.95 22.22
C GLU A 455 41.84 -7.77 22.35
N ASP A 456 41.28 -6.55 22.51
CA ASP A 456 41.45 -5.65 23.67
C ASP A 456 41.29 -4.17 23.25
N THR A 457 40.18 -3.51 23.62
CA THR A 457 39.93 -2.68 24.83
C THR A 457 40.13 -1.17 24.63
N ASN A 458 39.11 -0.42 25.10
CA ASN A 458 39.14 0.89 25.78
C ASN A 458 40.24 1.91 25.41
N THR A 459 39.91 3.19 25.25
CA THR A 459 39.52 4.15 26.30
C THR A 459 39.51 5.59 25.75
N ILE A 460 38.64 6.40 26.32
CA ILE A 460 38.59 7.87 26.28
C ILE A 460 39.88 8.47 26.87
N GLU A 461 40.46 9.51 26.28
CA GLU A 461 41.01 10.64 27.05
C GLU A 461 41.20 11.93 26.24
N THR A 462 40.66 13.00 26.81
CA THR A 462 40.87 14.42 26.55
C THR A 462 42.28 14.89 26.94
N ASN A 463 42.91 15.78 26.15
CA ASN A 463 43.35 17.12 26.60
C ASN A 463 44.28 17.85 25.60
N ASN A 464 43.88 19.09 25.28
CA ASN A 464 44.67 20.35 25.24
C ASN A 464 46.12 20.25 25.79
N THR A 465 47.15 20.96 25.32
CA THR A 465 47.29 22.40 24.93
C THR A 465 48.77 22.65 24.58
N VAL A 466 49.10 23.76 23.90
CA VAL A 466 50.16 24.77 24.23
C VAL A 466 50.16 25.81 23.08
N ILE A 467 49.56 27.01 23.25
CA ILE A 467 50.14 28.32 23.69
C ILE A 467 50.98 29.01 22.58
N ASP A 468 50.54 30.17 22.07
CA ASP A 468 51.00 31.47 22.62
C ASP A 468 50.14 32.70 22.20
N ASN A 469 50.07 33.59 23.19
CA ASN A 469 49.53 34.95 23.34
C ASN A 469 50.08 35.97 22.30
N THR A 470 49.66 37.23 22.10
CA THR A 470 48.65 38.18 22.62
C THR A 470 48.76 39.46 21.76
N THR A 471 47.66 40.21 21.66
CA THR A 471 47.49 41.64 21.28
C THR A 471 48.19 42.62 22.28
N PRO A 472 48.01 43.98 22.32
CA PRO A 472 47.38 45.02 21.44
C PRO A 472 48.16 46.38 21.30
N SER A 473 47.58 47.34 20.54
CA SER A 473 47.70 48.84 20.65
C SER A 473 49.04 49.51 20.24
N SER A 474 49.19 50.73 19.69
CA SER A 474 48.36 51.91 19.40
C SER A 474 49.17 52.96 18.59
N GLU A 475 48.50 54.00 18.06
CA GLU A 475 49.00 55.39 17.83
C GLU A 475 49.99 55.63 16.64
N ASN A 476 50.02 56.75 15.89
CA ASN A 476 49.46 58.10 16.02
C ASN A 476 49.63 58.92 14.70
N ASN A 477 48.80 59.96 14.51
CA ASN A 477 49.01 61.26 13.83
C ASN A 477 49.41 61.35 12.33
N ASN A 478 48.58 61.94 11.44
CA ASN A 478 48.26 63.37 11.21
C ASN A 478 49.24 64.11 10.25
N SER A 479 48.68 65.02 9.43
CA SER A 479 49.26 66.05 8.53
C SER A 479 49.12 65.73 7.02
N ASN A 480 48.19 66.34 6.27
CA ASN A 480 48.12 67.72 5.75
C ASN A 480 48.77 67.89 4.35
N GLU A 481 48.01 68.55 3.46
CA GLU A 481 48.39 69.31 2.26
C GLU A 481 49.01 68.63 1.02
N ASN A 482 48.19 68.52 -0.04
CA ASN A 482 48.36 69.16 -1.37
C ASN A 482 47.21 68.66 -2.26
N ASN A 483 46.14 69.42 -2.50
CA ASN A 483 46.02 70.54 -3.43
C ASN A 483 46.67 70.29 -4.80
N THR A 484 45.85 69.94 -5.78
CA THR A 484 45.86 70.55 -7.11
C THR A 484 44.45 70.51 -7.68
N THR A 485 43.78 71.64 -7.51
CA THR A 485 42.81 72.23 -8.44
C THR A 485 43.24 72.10 -9.90
N ASP A 486 42.31 71.82 -10.79
CA ASP A 486 42.28 72.48 -12.09
C ASP A 486 40.98 73.26 -12.20
N ASN A 487 41.12 74.53 -12.53
CA ASN A 487 40.09 75.55 -12.51
C ASN A 487 40.28 76.39 -13.77
N SER A 488 39.17 76.68 -14.44
CA SER A 488 39.00 77.81 -15.36
C SER A 488 39.75 77.75 -16.70
N GLU A 489 39.04 77.29 -17.73
CA GLU A 489 39.22 77.87 -19.07
C GLU A 489 38.59 79.26 -19.11
N ASN A 490 39.43 80.29 -19.28
CA ASN A 490 39.03 81.54 -19.91
C ASN A 490 40.26 82.26 -20.50
N ASN A 491 40.24 82.46 -21.81
CA ASN A 491 40.97 83.45 -22.62
C ASN A 491 40.14 83.50 -23.92
N ASP A 492 39.72 84.60 -24.51
CA ASP A 492 40.12 86.00 -24.43
C ASP A 492 38.96 86.81 -25.04
N SER A 493 38.83 88.08 -24.67
CA SER A 493 37.82 89.01 -25.18
C SER A 493 38.45 89.91 -26.23
N GLU A 494 37.83 90.07 -27.40
CA GLU A 494 37.67 91.39 -28.02
C GLU A 494 36.61 91.42 -29.16
N GLY A 495 35.64 92.35 -29.02
CA GLY A 495 34.83 93.08 -30.01
C GLY A 495 34.29 92.37 -31.28
N THR A 496 32.98 92.39 -31.53
CA THR A 496 32.34 93.58 -32.15
C THR A 496 30.79 93.48 -32.15
N ASN A 497 30.14 94.64 -32.03
CA ASN A 497 28.70 94.85 -32.09
C ASN A 497 28.03 94.30 -33.36
N THR A 498 26.93 93.55 -33.21
CA THR A 498 25.76 93.63 -34.11
C THR A 498 24.46 93.32 -33.36
N THR A 499 23.63 94.34 -33.22
CA THR A 499 22.15 94.37 -33.33
C THR A 499 21.34 93.10 -33.10
N GLU A 500 20.36 93.23 -32.21
CA GLU A 500 19.17 92.39 -32.05
C GLU A 500 18.64 91.77 -33.35
N THR A 501 18.50 90.45 -33.32
CA THR A 501 17.39 89.78 -34.00
C THR A 501 16.79 88.79 -33.01
N ASN A 502 15.53 89.05 -32.60
CA ASN A 502 14.65 88.03 -32.07
C ASN A 502 14.57 86.88 -33.08
N THR A 503 15.37 85.84 -32.88
CA THR A 503 15.06 84.51 -33.40
C THR A 503 14.37 83.78 -32.25
N THR A 504 13.04 83.71 -32.32
CA THR A 504 12.29 82.68 -31.60
C THR A 504 12.91 81.33 -31.98
N ILE A 505 13.72 80.76 -31.08
CA ILE A 505 14.13 79.37 -31.21
C ILE A 505 12.83 78.59 -31.02
N ILE A 506 12.29 78.06 -32.12
CA ILE A 506 11.15 77.16 -32.05
C ILE A 506 11.73 75.86 -31.51
N ASP A 507 11.38 75.54 -30.27
CA ASP A 507 11.63 74.24 -29.68
C ASP A 507 10.73 73.23 -30.40
N ASN A 508 11.35 72.32 -31.15
CA ASN A 508 10.69 71.24 -31.89
C ASN A 508 11.02 69.87 -31.28
N THR A 509 11.59 69.83 -30.08
CA THR A 509 12.02 68.60 -29.41
C THR A 509 10.92 68.15 -28.47
N ALA A 510 10.28 67.03 -28.77
CA ALA A 510 9.30 66.44 -27.88
C ALA A 510 9.94 65.93 -26.57
N PRO A 511 9.20 65.98 -25.45
CA PRO A 511 9.61 65.31 -24.22
C PRO A 511 9.85 63.81 -24.44
N LEU A 512 10.73 63.21 -23.63
CA LEU A 512 10.91 61.76 -23.59
C LEU A 512 9.63 61.04 -23.15
N LEU A 513 9.50 59.76 -23.54
CA LEU A 513 8.42 58.88 -23.11
C LEU A 513 8.33 58.86 -21.56
N PRO A 514 7.16 59.14 -20.96
CA PRO A 514 6.99 59.06 -19.51
C PRO A 514 7.20 57.63 -18.99
N THR A 515 7.57 57.51 -17.71
CA THR A 515 7.69 56.21 -17.01
C THR A 515 6.87 56.19 -15.73
N LEU A 516 6.54 55.00 -15.21
CA LEU A 516 5.93 54.84 -13.89
C LEU A 516 6.96 54.29 -12.90
N THR A 517 6.87 54.73 -11.63
CA THR A 517 7.68 54.13 -10.55
C THR A 517 7.26 52.69 -10.24
N SER A 518 5.96 52.38 -10.39
CA SER A 518 5.40 51.03 -10.31
C SER A 518 4.19 50.95 -11.24
N THR A 519 4.13 49.92 -12.06
CA THR A 519 2.99 49.69 -12.97
C THR A 519 2.04 48.68 -12.31
N PRO A 520 0.84 49.09 -11.89
CA PRO A 520 -0.15 48.17 -11.34
C PRO A 520 -0.72 47.29 -12.46
N SER A 521 -0.93 46.00 -12.15
CA SER A 521 -1.52 45.03 -13.09
C SER A 521 -2.96 44.66 -12.70
N PHE A 522 -3.25 44.53 -11.39
CA PHE A 522 -4.55 44.12 -10.86
C PHE A 522 -5.02 45.06 -9.75
N THR A 523 -6.33 45.17 -9.55
CA THR A 523 -6.89 45.88 -8.39
C THR A 523 -8.35 45.53 -8.12
N ALA A 524 -8.70 45.35 -6.85
CA ALA A 524 -10.08 45.38 -6.36
C ALA A 524 -10.60 46.78 -6.04
N ALA A 525 -9.74 47.81 -6.04
CA ALA A 525 -10.11 49.18 -5.72
C ALA A 525 -10.75 49.92 -6.91
N ASN A 526 -11.53 50.96 -6.64
CA ASN A 526 -12.12 51.82 -7.68
C ASN A 526 -11.17 52.94 -8.14
N SER A 527 -10.02 53.06 -7.51
CA SER A 527 -8.98 54.00 -7.90
C SER A 527 -7.63 53.53 -7.39
N ILE A 528 -6.58 53.78 -8.16
CA ILE A 528 -5.18 53.47 -7.78
C ILE A 528 -4.30 54.69 -8.00
N ASN A 529 -3.30 54.88 -7.14
CA ASN A 529 -2.34 55.98 -7.28
C ASN A 529 -1.05 55.47 -7.94
N VAL A 530 -0.59 56.18 -8.96
CA VAL A 530 0.69 55.92 -9.63
C VAL A 530 1.56 57.17 -9.59
N ILE A 531 2.87 56.99 -9.75
CA ILE A 531 3.84 58.10 -9.86
C ILE A 531 4.36 58.10 -11.29
N VAL A 532 4.04 59.17 -12.02
CA VAL A 532 4.51 59.43 -13.39
C VAL A 532 5.80 60.22 -13.31
N ASN A 533 6.85 59.74 -13.95
CA ASN A 533 8.13 60.42 -14.07
C ASN A 533 8.33 60.92 -15.51
N GLY A 534 8.92 62.10 -15.65
CA GLY A 534 9.03 62.77 -16.94
C GLY A 534 9.84 64.06 -16.90
N GLU A 535 9.89 64.75 -18.04
CA GLU A 535 10.55 66.06 -18.13
C GLU A 535 9.87 67.10 -17.22
N SER A 536 10.68 67.85 -16.46
CA SER A 536 10.19 68.83 -15.49
C SER A 536 9.34 69.91 -16.15
N HIS A 537 8.25 70.32 -15.51
CA HIS A 537 7.31 71.34 -15.98
C HIS A 537 6.48 70.97 -17.22
N SER A 538 6.57 69.75 -17.74
CA SER A 538 5.67 69.27 -18.81
C SER A 538 4.26 69.00 -18.27
N ASN A 539 3.25 69.35 -19.06
CA ASN A 539 1.84 69.01 -18.79
C ASN A 539 1.63 67.51 -19.01
N VAL A 540 0.94 66.84 -18.09
CA VAL A 540 0.62 65.41 -18.16
C VAL A 540 -0.82 65.25 -18.62
N TYR A 541 -1.02 64.42 -19.65
CA TYR A 541 -2.33 64.04 -20.14
C TYR A 541 -2.56 62.55 -19.87
N LEU A 542 -3.68 62.22 -19.22
CA LEU A 542 -4.19 60.87 -19.05
C LEU A 542 -5.38 60.68 -19.99
N ASN A 543 -5.31 59.73 -20.92
CA ASN A 543 -6.37 59.46 -21.90
C ASN A 543 -6.84 60.73 -22.64
N ASN A 544 -5.87 61.59 -23.03
CA ASN A 544 -6.07 62.89 -23.68
C ASN A 544 -6.71 63.99 -22.81
N VAL A 545 -6.82 63.80 -21.50
CA VAL A 545 -7.29 64.83 -20.56
C VAL A 545 -6.10 65.33 -19.74
N GLU A 546 -5.90 66.64 -19.68
CA GLU A 546 -4.85 67.26 -18.86
C GLU A 546 -5.15 67.02 -17.37
N VAL A 547 -4.22 66.38 -16.65
CA VAL A 547 -4.39 65.97 -15.25
C VAL A 547 -3.43 66.68 -14.29
N GLY A 548 -2.41 67.36 -14.80
CA GLY A 548 -1.47 68.13 -13.98
C GLY A 548 -0.15 68.40 -14.70
N THR A 549 0.85 68.83 -13.93
CA THR A 549 2.20 69.18 -14.43
C THR A 549 3.25 68.39 -13.66
N ILE A 550 4.29 67.91 -14.35
CA ILE A 550 5.46 67.31 -13.71
C ILE A 550 6.16 68.37 -12.84
N ASN A 551 6.43 68.05 -11.58
CA ASN A 551 7.08 68.98 -10.65
C ASN A 551 8.56 69.22 -11.00
N ALA A 552 9.22 70.14 -10.29
CA ALA A 552 10.64 70.45 -10.49
C ALA A 552 11.58 69.27 -10.18
N GLN A 553 11.08 68.23 -9.50
CA GLN A 553 11.80 66.98 -9.20
C GLN A 553 11.56 65.90 -10.25
N GLY A 554 10.82 66.18 -11.33
CA GLY A 554 10.60 65.24 -12.44
C GLY A 554 9.49 64.21 -12.21
N SER A 555 8.59 64.41 -11.24
CA SER A 555 7.49 63.48 -10.94
C SER A 555 6.10 64.13 -10.78
N LEU A 556 5.05 63.33 -10.92
CA LEU A 556 3.66 63.68 -10.58
C LEU A 556 2.93 62.46 -10.01
N SER A 557 2.22 62.62 -8.89
CA SER A 557 1.30 61.60 -8.40
C SER A 557 -0.05 61.75 -9.13
N LEU A 558 -0.50 60.65 -9.72
CA LEU A 558 -1.70 60.57 -10.53
C LEU A 558 -2.63 59.49 -9.96
N THR A 559 -3.90 59.82 -9.79
CA THR A 559 -4.95 58.85 -9.46
C THR A 559 -5.59 58.34 -10.75
N LEU A 560 -5.53 57.04 -10.98
CA LEU A 560 -6.20 56.35 -12.08
C LEU A 560 -7.59 55.88 -11.59
N ASP A 561 -8.62 56.13 -12.39
CA ASP A 561 -9.98 55.64 -12.14
C ASP A 561 -10.14 54.23 -12.69
N THR A 562 -10.34 53.26 -11.80
CA THR A 562 -10.56 51.84 -12.11
C THR A 562 -11.99 51.40 -11.80
N SER A 563 -12.90 52.35 -11.56
CA SER A 563 -14.29 52.06 -11.22
C SER A 563 -15.08 51.39 -12.36
N GLY A 564 -16.30 50.93 -12.03
CA GLY A 564 -17.19 50.22 -12.94
C GLY A 564 -17.08 48.70 -12.80
N VAL A 565 -17.53 47.98 -13.84
CA VAL A 565 -17.50 46.50 -13.89
C VAL A 565 -16.07 45.97 -13.96
N ASP A 566 -15.90 44.72 -13.55
CA ASP A 566 -14.63 44.00 -13.63
C ASP A 566 -14.17 43.84 -15.09
N GLY A 567 -12.85 43.69 -15.26
CA GLY A 567 -12.17 43.60 -16.55
C GLY A 567 -11.12 44.68 -16.80
N THR A 568 -10.56 44.67 -18.00
CA THR A 568 -9.40 45.48 -18.39
C THR A 568 -9.71 46.97 -18.48
N LYS A 569 -8.94 47.79 -17.76
CA LYS A 569 -8.92 49.26 -17.81
C LYS A 569 -7.66 49.71 -18.54
N ASN A 570 -7.81 50.49 -19.60
CA ASN A 570 -6.68 50.98 -20.41
C ASN A 570 -6.31 52.42 -20.02
N PHE A 571 -5.01 52.65 -19.85
CA PHE A 571 -4.47 53.96 -19.53
C PHE A 571 -3.39 54.34 -20.54
N ASN A 572 -3.44 55.59 -21.00
CA ASN A 572 -2.44 56.19 -21.87
C ASN A 572 -1.98 57.52 -21.27
N ILE A 573 -0.68 57.65 -21.06
CA ILE A 573 -0.05 58.85 -20.50
C ILE A 573 0.87 59.49 -21.55
N THR A 574 0.68 60.79 -21.82
CA THR A 574 1.56 61.61 -22.66
C THR A 574 1.98 62.88 -21.92
N LEU A 575 3.17 63.38 -22.25
CA LEU A 575 3.70 64.65 -21.75
C LEU A 575 3.69 65.69 -22.87
N GLN A 576 3.43 66.95 -22.52
CA GLN A 576 3.54 68.08 -23.43
C GLN A 576 4.40 69.18 -22.80
N ASP A 577 5.45 69.61 -23.50
CA ASP A 577 6.29 70.72 -23.02
C ASP A 577 5.62 72.10 -23.19
N ALA A 578 6.31 73.15 -22.75
CA ALA A 578 5.84 74.53 -22.91
C ALA A 578 5.79 75.01 -24.37
N ALA A 579 6.45 74.32 -25.30
CA ALA A 579 6.43 74.59 -26.74
C ALA A 579 5.31 73.83 -27.47
N ASN A 580 4.53 73.02 -26.76
CA ASN A 580 3.47 72.14 -27.23
C ASN A 580 3.94 70.89 -28.00
N ASN A 581 5.22 70.53 -27.92
CA ASN A 581 5.67 69.23 -28.44
C ASN A 581 5.19 68.12 -27.50
N THR A 582 4.73 67.00 -28.07
CA THR A 582 4.11 65.89 -27.31
C THR A 582 5.00 64.65 -27.35
N SER A 583 5.19 64.01 -26.19
CA SER A 583 5.92 62.74 -26.09
C SER A 583 5.20 61.59 -26.79
N SER A 584 5.90 60.48 -26.98
CA SER A 584 5.24 59.18 -27.19
C SER A 584 4.33 58.83 -26.01
N ALA A 585 3.32 57.99 -26.27
CA ALA A 585 2.35 57.52 -25.29
C ALA A 585 2.87 56.31 -24.48
N LEU A 586 2.85 56.41 -23.14
CA LEU A 586 2.98 55.24 -22.27
C LEU A 586 1.61 54.59 -22.12
N SER A 587 1.44 53.42 -22.73
CA SER A 587 0.19 52.64 -22.67
C SER A 587 0.36 51.42 -21.78
N PHE A 588 -0.57 51.20 -20.85
CA PHE A 588 -0.63 50.02 -19.99
C PHE A 588 -2.09 49.72 -19.63
N ASN A 589 -2.33 48.52 -19.10
CA ASN A 589 -3.63 48.10 -18.63
C ASN A 589 -3.61 47.74 -17.14
N VAL A 590 -4.78 47.81 -16.51
CA VAL A 590 -5.03 47.33 -15.16
C VAL A 590 -6.31 46.50 -15.20
N ILE A 591 -6.26 45.28 -14.70
CA ILE A 591 -7.43 44.42 -14.59
C ILE A 591 -8.13 44.74 -13.27
N LYS A 592 -9.39 45.18 -13.37
CA LYS A 592 -10.27 45.37 -12.24
C LYS A 592 -10.91 44.02 -11.90
N ASP A 593 -10.78 43.59 -10.66
CA ASP A 593 -11.32 42.31 -10.19
C ASP A 593 -11.79 42.43 -8.74
N THR A 594 -13.07 42.14 -8.51
CA THR A 594 -13.70 42.20 -7.19
C THR A 594 -14.23 40.85 -6.72
N VAL A 595 -13.91 39.78 -7.45
CA VAL A 595 -14.36 38.42 -7.15
C VAL A 595 -13.31 37.77 -6.24
N ALA A 596 -13.73 37.24 -5.10
CA ALA A 596 -12.85 36.48 -4.23
C ALA A 596 -12.72 35.02 -4.72
N PRO A 597 -11.60 34.34 -4.41
CA PRO A 597 -11.42 32.93 -4.73
C PRO A 597 -12.54 32.04 -4.17
N ALA A 598 -12.79 30.88 -4.76
CA ALA A 598 -13.77 29.94 -4.24
C ALA A 598 -13.45 29.43 -2.81
N GLU A 599 -14.46 29.09 -2.02
CA GLU A 599 -14.33 28.57 -0.63
C GLU A 599 -14.29 27.02 -0.60
N ASN A 600 -13.40 26.42 -1.38
CA ASN A 600 -13.31 24.95 -1.51
C ASN A 600 -11.87 24.41 -1.47
N SER A 601 -10.95 25.12 -0.83
CA SER A 601 -9.59 24.63 -0.61
C SER A 601 -9.60 23.34 0.21
N THR A 602 -8.65 22.45 -0.06
CA THR A 602 -8.55 21.16 0.64
C THR A 602 -7.23 21.04 1.39
N ILE A 603 -7.17 20.07 2.30
CA ILE A 603 -5.94 19.60 2.95
C ILE A 603 -5.93 18.08 2.94
N ASN A 604 -4.76 17.50 2.72
CA ASN A 604 -4.52 16.08 2.90
C ASN A 604 -4.60 15.75 4.39
N SER A 605 -5.46 14.78 4.75
CA SER A 605 -5.59 14.40 6.16
C SER A 605 -4.34 13.67 6.60
N LEU A 606 -3.82 14.01 7.77
CA LEU A 606 -2.55 13.52 8.27
C LEU A 606 -2.71 12.97 9.68
N THR A 607 -2.22 11.76 9.89
CA THR A 607 -2.06 11.17 11.22
C THR A 607 -0.58 10.84 11.41
N THR A 608 0.06 11.42 12.42
CA THR A 608 1.51 11.31 12.60
C THR A 608 1.94 11.46 14.07
N ALA A 609 3.13 10.97 14.40
CA ALA A 609 3.80 11.27 15.66
C ALA A 609 4.72 12.50 15.58
N ASP A 610 4.97 13.02 14.38
CA ASP A 610 5.70 14.27 14.19
C ASP A 610 4.85 15.45 14.67
N THR A 611 5.32 16.16 15.69
CA THR A 611 4.61 17.30 16.27
C THR A 611 4.57 18.54 15.38
N SER A 612 5.39 18.60 14.32
CA SER A 612 5.46 19.76 13.41
C SER A 612 5.53 19.36 11.94
N PRO A 613 4.59 18.54 11.45
CA PRO A 613 4.73 17.85 10.17
C PRO A 613 4.60 18.77 8.95
N PRO A 614 5.04 18.31 7.76
CA PRO A 614 4.69 18.99 6.51
C PRO A 614 3.19 18.88 6.24
N LEU A 615 2.63 19.90 5.58
CA LEU A 615 1.21 19.93 5.19
C LEU A 615 1.06 20.25 3.71
N SER A 616 0.03 19.72 3.09
CA SER A 616 -0.29 20.00 1.69
C SER A 616 -1.77 19.82 1.41
N GLY A 617 -2.22 20.37 0.30
CA GLY A 617 -3.59 20.24 -0.18
C GLY A 617 -3.79 20.94 -1.51
N SER A 618 -5.04 21.07 -1.93
CA SER A 618 -5.39 21.72 -3.19
C SER A 618 -5.92 23.13 -2.96
N LEU A 619 -5.55 24.02 -3.88
CA LEU A 619 -6.10 25.37 -3.99
C LEU A 619 -7.57 25.32 -4.43
N PRO A 620 -8.34 26.39 -4.18
CA PRO A 620 -9.72 26.44 -4.60
C PRO A 620 -9.84 26.43 -6.12
N HIS A 621 -10.94 25.86 -6.61
CA HIS A 621 -11.24 25.76 -8.04
C HIS A 621 -12.70 26.16 -8.30
N GLY A 622 -12.92 27.13 -9.18
CA GLY A 622 -14.24 27.65 -9.52
C GLY A 622 -14.29 28.25 -10.93
N ASN A 623 -15.50 28.40 -11.48
CA ASN A 623 -15.70 28.83 -12.87
C ASN A 623 -15.24 30.28 -13.18
N ASP A 624 -15.02 31.10 -12.15
CA ASP A 624 -14.56 32.48 -12.26
C ASP A 624 -13.14 32.70 -11.69
N ASP A 625 -12.46 31.63 -11.25
CA ASP A 625 -11.10 31.67 -10.68
C ASP A 625 -10.05 31.44 -11.78
N ASN A 626 -9.79 32.50 -12.55
CA ASN A 626 -8.87 32.45 -13.70
C ASN A 626 -7.40 32.65 -13.31
N ASN A 627 -7.10 32.84 -12.02
CA ASN A 627 -5.81 33.35 -11.54
C ASN A 627 -5.24 32.50 -10.38
N THR A 628 -5.31 31.17 -10.50
CA THR A 628 -4.77 30.26 -9.49
C THR A 628 -3.24 30.27 -9.42
N GLU A 629 -2.56 30.70 -10.49
CA GLU A 629 -1.10 30.77 -10.59
C GLU A 629 -0.46 31.74 -9.58
N ASN A 630 -1.18 32.77 -9.13
CA ASN A 630 -0.61 33.86 -8.33
C ASN A 630 -1.26 34.02 -6.94
N TYR A 631 -1.92 32.98 -6.45
CA TYR A 631 -2.49 32.98 -5.10
C TYR A 631 -1.42 33.09 -4.01
N THR A 632 -1.73 33.89 -2.99
CA THR A 632 -1.04 33.88 -1.69
C THR A 632 -1.88 33.08 -0.69
N ILE A 633 -1.21 32.29 0.16
CA ILE A 633 -1.86 31.23 0.94
C ILE A 633 -1.43 31.33 2.40
N SER A 634 -2.41 31.44 3.29
CA SER A 634 -2.19 31.47 4.75
C SER A 634 -2.93 30.33 5.43
N ILE A 635 -2.20 29.54 6.20
CA ILE A 635 -2.69 28.35 6.92
C ILE A 635 -2.71 28.65 8.42
N GLU A 636 -3.89 28.65 9.03
CA GLU A 636 -4.04 28.81 10.48
C GLU A 636 -4.25 27.46 11.18
N ILE A 637 -3.41 27.19 12.18
CA ILE A 637 -3.47 25.99 13.03
C ILE A 637 -3.32 26.41 14.48
N ASN A 638 -4.24 25.98 15.34
CA ASN A 638 -4.26 26.31 16.77
C ASN A 638 -4.12 27.84 17.05
N GLY A 639 -4.73 28.67 16.19
CA GLY A 639 -4.70 30.14 16.31
C GLY A 639 -3.42 30.82 15.83
N THR A 640 -2.48 30.10 15.20
CA THR A 640 -1.27 30.66 14.59
C THR A 640 -1.33 30.53 13.08
N SER A 641 -1.06 31.61 12.35
CA SER A 641 -1.05 31.64 10.87
C SER A 641 0.36 31.44 10.31
N TYR A 642 0.46 30.66 9.24
CA TYR A 642 1.68 30.34 8.52
C TYR A 642 1.49 30.60 7.03
N GLU A 643 2.49 31.20 6.38
CA GLU A 643 2.48 31.35 4.92
C GLU A 643 2.84 30.01 4.27
N ALA A 644 2.01 29.56 3.32
CA ALA A 644 2.25 28.37 2.52
C ALA A 644 2.68 28.74 1.09
N THR A 645 3.35 27.80 0.44
CA THR A 645 3.80 27.92 -0.94
C THR A 645 2.66 27.54 -1.89
N ASN A 646 2.37 28.41 -2.86
CA ASN A 646 1.61 28.03 -4.06
C ASN A 646 2.56 27.29 -5.00
N ASN A 647 2.25 26.04 -5.30
CA ASN A 647 3.12 25.18 -6.11
C ASN A 647 2.87 25.35 -7.63
N GLU A 648 1.98 26.27 -8.03
CA GLU A 648 1.61 26.56 -9.44
C GLU A 648 0.91 25.40 -10.18
N ASP A 649 0.70 24.25 -9.52
CA ASP A 649 0.01 23.05 -10.03
C ASP A 649 -1.42 22.92 -9.47
N ASN A 650 -2.01 24.02 -9.00
CA ASN A 650 -3.24 24.08 -8.20
C ASN A 650 -3.13 23.38 -6.82
N ASN A 651 -1.93 23.12 -6.33
CA ASN A 651 -1.70 22.66 -4.97
C ASN A 651 -0.91 23.67 -4.15
N TRP A 652 -0.94 23.45 -2.84
CA TRP A 652 -0.18 24.22 -1.89
C TRP A 652 0.60 23.31 -0.94
N SER A 653 1.71 23.82 -0.44
CA SER A 653 2.57 23.08 0.49
C SER A 653 3.08 23.96 1.62
N LEU A 654 3.25 23.35 2.79
CA LEU A 654 3.89 23.93 3.95
C LEU A 654 4.98 22.96 4.42
N PRO A 655 6.27 23.35 4.39
CA PRO A 655 7.37 22.44 4.69
C PRO A 655 7.38 21.91 6.12
N ASN A 656 8.04 20.77 6.32
CA ASN A 656 8.22 20.19 7.65
C ASN A 656 8.93 21.17 8.61
N ASN A 657 8.59 21.13 9.89
CA ASN A 657 9.12 21.98 10.96
C ASN A 657 8.85 23.49 10.78
N THR A 658 7.88 23.85 9.93
CA THR A 658 7.43 25.26 9.78
C THR A 658 6.44 25.66 10.87
N ILE A 659 5.56 24.72 11.25
CA ILE A 659 4.57 24.97 12.30
C ILE A 659 5.16 24.81 13.69
N ASN A 660 4.56 25.47 14.68
CA ASN A 660 4.93 25.26 16.07
C ASN A 660 4.60 23.80 16.45
N PRO A 661 5.46 23.12 17.22
CA PRO A 661 5.17 21.78 17.73
C PRO A 661 3.79 21.74 18.39
N LEU A 662 2.98 20.81 17.90
CA LEU A 662 1.64 20.51 18.36
C LEU A 662 1.71 19.38 19.39
N GLU A 663 0.93 19.49 20.45
CA GLU A 663 0.73 18.41 21.42
C GLU A 663 -0.10 17.28 20.81
N GLU A 664 -0.18 16.13 21.49
CA GLU A 664 -1.09 15.05 21.09
C GLU A 664 -2.55 15.54 20.97
N GLY A 665 -3.21 15.20 19.86
CA GLY A 665 -4.61 15.56 19.64
C GLY A 665 -5.01 15.81 18.19
N PHE A 666 -6.26 16.20 18.00
CA PHE A 666 -6.84 16.53 16.70
C PHE A 666 -6.89 18.04 16.48
N TYR A 667 -6.35 18.49 15.36
CA TYR A 667 -6.27 19.90 14.99
C TYR A 667 -7.11 20.19 13.74
N SER A 668 -7.78 21.34 13.78
CA SER A 668 -8.48 21.91 12.63
C SER A 668 -7.57 22.91 11.93
N VAL A 669 -7.75 23.05 10.61
CA VAL A 669 -6.96 23.95 9.77
C VAL A 669 -7.89 24.95 9.10
N ILE A 670 -7.50 26.22 9.08
CA ILE A 670 -8.18 27.25 8.28
C ILE A 670 -7.23 27.67 7.17
N ILE A 671 -7.65 27.48 5.92
CA ILE A 671 -6.87 27.86 4.73
C ILE A 671 -7.46 29.16 4.21
N THR A 672 -6.65 30.21 4.08
CA THR A 672 -7.03 31.48 3.47
C THR A 672 -6.26 31.68 2.19
N VAL A 673 -6.95 31.93 1.09
CA VAL A 673 -6.38 32.13 -0.24
C VAL A 673 -6.71 33.54 -0.71
N THR A 674 -5.71 34.27 -1.21
CA THR A 674 -5.86 35.65 -1.68
C THR A 674 -5.31 35.80 -3.10
N ASP A 675 -6.10 36.41 -3.98
CA ASP A 675 -5.72 36.68 -5.38
C ASP A 675 -4.79 37.91 -5.56
N GLU A 676 -4.35 38.17 -6.79
CA GLU A 676 -3.49 39.33 -7.11
C GLU A 676 -4.19 40.69 -6.98
N ALA A 677 -5.52 40.71 -7.02
CA ALA A 677 -6.33 41.92 -6.84
C ALA A 677 -6.53 42.27 -5.36
N GLY A 678 -6.21 41.33 -4.46
CA GLY A 678 -6.32 41.42 -3.00
C GLY A 678 -7.65 40.92 -2.43
N ASN A 679 -8.44 40.15 -3.18
CA ASN A 679 -9.65 39.50 -2.69
C ASN A 679 -9.29 38.16 -2.03
N SER A 680 -9.92 37.84 -0.90
CA SER A 680 -9.60 36.64 -0.11
C SER A 680 -10.83 35.81 0.22
N SER A 681 -10.63 34.49 0.34
CA SER A 681 -11.61 33.53 0.86
C SER A 681 -10.96 32.59 1.86
N SER A 682 -11.76 31.95 2.73
CA SER A 682 -11.25 31.06 3.78
C SER A 682 -12.06 29.77 3.89
N THR A 683 -11.38 28.62 3.97
CA THR A 683 -11.98 27.30 4.17
C THR A 683 -11.58 26.71 5.52
N THR A 684 -12.54 26.31 6.35
CA THR A 684 -12.27 25.64 7.65
C THR A 684 -12.44 24.12 7.53
N LEU A 685 -11.38 23.38 7.84
CA LEU A 685 -11.33 21.93 7.75
C LEU A 685 -11.07 21.32 9.13
N THR A 686 -12.07 20.66 9.68
CA THR A 686 -12.05 20.19 11.08
C THR A 686 -11.35 18.85 11.25
N GLY A 687 -10.46 18.74 12.24
CA GLY A 687 -9.86 17.47 12.67
C GLY A 687 -9.03 16.77 11.60
N LYS A 688 -8.35 17.53 10.75
CA LYS A 688 -7.59 17.01 9.60
C LYS A 688 -6.17 16.58 9.93
N ILE A 689 -5.63 17.08 11.03
CA ILE A 689 -4.31 16.70 11.53
C ILE A 689 -4.54 15.98 12.87
N GLU A 690 -4.03 14.77 12.99
CA GLU A 690 -3.99 14.01 14.22
C GLU A 690 -2.53 13.81 14.61
N ILE A 691 -2.12 14.39 15.73
CA ILE A 691 -0.86 14.05 16.39
C ILE A 691 -1.15 12.91 17.36
N ASN A 692 -0.57 11.73 17.13
CA ASN A 692 -0.76 10.57 18.00
C ASN A 692 0.54 9.84 18.33
N ASN A 693 0.52 9.18 19.48
CA ASN A 693 1.62 8.37 19.92
C ASN A 693 1.44 6.91 19.46
N THR A 694 2.52 6.29 19.02
CA THR A 694 2.56 4.86 18.67
C THR A 694 3.59 4.12 19.50
N ALA A 695 3.33 2.84 19.75
CA ALA A 695 4.20 1.94 20.47
C ALA A 695 4.08 0.52 19.90
N PHE A 696 5.03 -0.34 20.24
CA PHE A 696 5.05 -1.72 19.76
C PHE A 696 4.70 -2.70 20.88
N LEU A 697 3.83 -3.66 20.60
CA LEU A 697 3.61 -4.82 21.45
C LEU A 697 4.58 -5.92 20.99
N ILE A 698 5.49 -6.31 21.87
CA ILE A 698 6.65 -7.13 21.52
C ILE A 698 6.73 -8.37 22.42
N ASP A 699 6.53 -9.53 21.79
CA ASP A 699 7.29 -10.75 22.08
C ASP A 699 8.23 -10.90 20.88
N SER A 700 7.76 -11.49 19.80
CA SER A 700 8.05 -10.98 18.45
C SER A 700 7.07 -9.86 18.07
N ALA A 701 7.20 -9.31 16.87
CA ALA A 701 6.17 -8.44 16.31
C ALA A 701 4.81 -9.15 16.39
N LEU A 702 3.86 -8.59 17.15
CA LEU A 702 2.59 -9.24 17.47
C LEU A 702 1.44 -8.66 16.65
N GLU A 703 0.99 -9.37 15.63
CA GLU A 703 -0.14 -8.97 14.78
C GLU A 703 -1.48 -9.48 15.30
N GLY A 704 -2.53 -8.68 15.14
CA GLY A 704 -3.91 -9.15 15.38
C GLY A 704 -4.35 -9.13 16.84
N ILE A 705 -3.59 -8.47 17.73
CA ILE A 705 -3.96 -8.29 19.14
C ILE A 705 -4.80 -7.03 19.29
N LYS A 706 -6.02 -7.17 19.84
CA LYS A 706 -6.90 -6.03 20.09
C LYS A 706 -6.29 -5.17 21.20
N TYR A 707 -6.28 -3.85 21.02
CA TYR A 707 -5.87 -2.90 22.05
C TYR A 707 -6.93 -1.83 22.33
N LYS A 708 -6.83 -1.26 23.54
CA LYS A 708 -7.60 -0.10 23.98
C LYS A 708 -6.75 0.81 24.85
N SER A 709 -6.66 2.09 24.48
CA SER A 709 -5.94 3.13 25.20
C SER A 709 -6.69 4.46 25.01
N GLY A 710 -7.37 4.90 26.08
CA GLY A 710 -8.22 6.09 26.01
C GLY A 710 -9.30 5.98 24.93
N SER A 711 -9.29 6.89 23.96
CA SER A 711 -10.14 6.89 22.77
C SER A 711 -9.66 5.96 21.64
N TYR A 712 -8.40 5.52 21.68
CA TYR A 712 -7.85 4.60 20.70
C TYR A 712 -8.27 3.16 20.97
N THR A 713 -8.77 2.50 19.92
CA THR A 713 -8.94 1.06 19.88
C THR A 713 -8.67 0.55 18.48
N GLY A 714 -8.12 -0.65 18.38
CA GLY A 714 -7.75 -1.25 17.11
C GLY A 714 -7.16 -2.63 17.32
N TYR A 715 -6.52 -3.13 16.29
CA TYR A 715 -5.68 -4.32 16.33
C TYR A 715 -4.24 -3.90 16.04
N THR A 716 -3.27 -4.55 16.68
CA THR A 716 -1.86 -4.38 16.33
C THR A 716 -1.63 -4.83 14.89
N ASP A 717 -0.75 -4.11 14.18
CA ASP A 717 -0.37 -4.46 12.80
C ASP A 717 0.72 -5.55 12.76
N VAL A 718 1.19 -5.88 11.55
CA VAL A 718 2.26 -6.86 11.29
C VAL A 718 3.55 -6.62 12.08
N ASN A 719 3.82 -5.37 12.48
CA ASN A 719 5.01 -5.02 13.26
C ASN A 719 4.73 -4.99 14.77
N GLY A 720 3.50 -5.27 15.20
CA GLY A 720 3.05 -5.09 16.57
C GLY A 720 2.74 -3.64 16.93
N LEU A 721 2.65 -2.72 15.96
CA LEU A 721 2.39 -1.30 16.21
C LEU A 721 0.95 -1.09 16.68
N PHE A 722 0.78 -0.26 17.70
CA PHE A 722 -0.52 0.20 18.17
C PHE A 722 -0.47 1.68 18.55
N LYS A 723 -1.64 2.32 18.52
CA LYS A 723 -1.84 3.71 18.96
C LYS A 723 -2.16 3.76 20.45
N TYR A 724 -1.66 4.78 21.14
CA TYR A 724 -2.00 4.97 22.55
C TYR A 724 -1.98 6.45 22.92
N GLU A 725 -2.78 6.80 23.93
CA GLU A 725 -2.75 8.14 24.55
C GLU A 725 -1.67 8.17 25.63
N GLU A 726 -0.78 9.17 25.59
CA GLU A 726 0.33 9.26 26.54
C GLU A 726 -0.14 9.31 28.01
N GLY A 727 0.55 8.56 28.88
CA GLY A 727 0.22 8.45 30.29
C GLY A 727 -1.02 7.59 30.60
N THR A 728 -1.77 7.11 29.60
CA THR A 728 -2.89 6.19 29.82
C THR A 728 -2.43 4.73 29.90
N THR A 729 -3.24 3.88 30.54
CA THR A 729 -3.03 2.43 30.52
C THR A 729 -3.60 1.84 29.24
N VAL A 730 -2.81 1.04 28.55
CA VAL A 730 -3.20 0.25 27.38
C VAL A 730 -3.63 -1.14 27.85
N THR A 731 -4.78 -1.61 27.38
CA THR A 731 -5.28 -2.97 27.64
C THR A 731 -5.33 -3.77 26.37
N PHE A 732 -4.85 -5.02 26.41
CA PHE A 732 -4.79 -5.91 25.26
C PHE A 732 -5.69 -7.14 25.43
N TYR A 733 -6.23 -7.63 24.30
CA TYR A 733 -7.06 -8.82 24.20
C TYR A 733 -6.66 -9.66 22.97
N ILE A 734 -6.73 -10.99 23.10
CA ILE A 734 -6.73 -11.89 21.95
C ILE A 734 -8.19 -12.06 21.52
N GLY A 735 -8.54 -11.54 20.34
CA GLY A 735 -9.94 -11.37 19.91
C GLY A 735 -10.58 -10.08 20.43
N ASP A 736 -11.91 -9.97 20.36
CA ASP A 736 -12.63 -8.75 20.70
C ASP A 736 -12.64 -8.41 22.21
N GLU A 737 -12.87 -7.14 22.54
CA GLU A 737 -12.90 -6.64 23.94
C GLU A 737 -13.94 -7.37 24.82
N SER A 738 -15.09 -7.79 24.25
CA SER A 738 -16.18 -8.41 25.01
C SER A 738 -16.09 -9.94 25.11
N THR A 739 -15.57 -10.60 24.10
CA THR A 739 -15.60 -12.07 23.94
C THR A 739 -14.20 -12.69 23.98
N GLY A 740 -13.17 -11.93 23.62
CA GLY A 740 -11.78 -12.35 23.61
C GLY A 740 -11.16 -12.49 25.00
N ILE A 741 -9.91 -12.93 25.00
CA ILE A 741 -9.13 -13.23 26.21
C ILE A 741 -8.33 -11.99 26.61
N PRO A 742 -8.52 -11.44 27.82
CA PRO A 742 -7.72 -10.31 28.29
C PRO A 742 -6.28 -10.74 28.58
N MET A 743 -5.31 -10.10 27.93
CA MET A 743 -3.87 -10.35 28.13
C MET A 743 -3.32 -9.56 29.32
N GLY A 744 -3.88 -8.38 29.58
CA GLY A 744 -3.47 -7.51 30.68
C GLY A 744 -3.53 -6.04 30.31
N SER A 745 -3.18 -5.20 31.28
CA SER A 745 -3.14 -3.75 31.13
C SER A 745 -1.86 -3.19 31.72
N THR A 746 -1.19 -2.29 31.00
CA THR A 746 0.03 -1.63 31.46
C THR A 746 0.20 -0.28 30.77
N GLN A 747 1.15 0.53 31.23
CA GLN A 747 1.52 1.77 30.53
C GLN A 747 2.67 1.49 29.57
N VAL A 748 2.68 2.22 28.45
CA VAL A 748 3.78 2.19 27.48
C VAL A 748 5.07 2.66 28.16
N LYS A 749 6.18 1.97 27.85
CA LYS A 749 7.51 2.29 28.38
C LYS A 749 8.48 2.56 27.25
N ILE A 750 9.57 3.25 27.57
CA ILE A 750 10.71 3.40 26.67
C ILE A 750 11.47 2.08 26.65
N ASP A 751 11.86 1.62 25.46
CA ASP A 751 12.71 0.44 25.28
C ASP A 751 14.05 0.67 26.00
N PRO A 752 14.45 -0.21 26.94
CA PRO A 752 15.72 -0.09 27.67
C PRO A 752 16.96 -0.02 26.77
N HIS A 753 16.85 -0.56 25.55
CA HIS A 753 17.94 -0.64 24.58
C HIS A 753 17.81 0.38 23.44
N ASN A 754 16.66 1.05 23.32
CA ASN A 754 16.43 2.09 22.33
C ASN A 754 15.56 3.22 22.90
N SER A 755 16.19 4.34 23.26
CA SER A 755 15.50 5.49 23.86
C SER A 755 14.46 6.17 22.97
N GLN A 756 14.44 5.86 21.67
CA GLN A 756 13.45 6.37 20.71
C GLN A 756 12.29 5.39 20.48
N ARG A 757 12.41 4.13 20.91
CA ARG A 757 11.37 3.12 20.75
C ARG A 757 10.54 3.03 22.01
N LYS A 758 9.22 2.97 21.82
CA LYS A 758 8.25 2.77 22.89
C LYS A 758 7.64 1.38 22.76
N ILE A 759 7.68 0.58 23.82
CA ILE A 759 7.28 -0.83 23.78
C ILE A 759 6.41 -1.22 24.98
N ILE A 760 5.66 -2.29 24.78
CA ILE A 760 5.04 -3.12 25.82
C ILE A 760 5.43 -4.57 25.50
N THR A 761 5.89 -5.32 26.49
CA THR A 761 6.23 -6.74 26.34
C THR A 761 5.25 -7.65 27.08
N ILE A 762 5.33 -8.96 26.83
CA ILE A 762 4.59 -9.96 27.63
C ILE A 762 4.95 -9.89 29.11
N PHE A 763 6.20 -9.58 29.46
CA PHE A 763 6.62 -9.32 30.84
C PHE A 763 5.87 -8.13 31.46
N ASP A 764 5.66 -7.07 30.68
CA ASP A 764 4.93 -5.89 31.15
C ASP A 764 3.44 -6.18 31.36
N LEU A 765 2.82 -6.93 30.45
CA LEU A 765 1.42 -7.36 30.57
C LEU A 765 1.22 -8.34 31.73
N ALA A 766 2.19 -9.23 31.96
CA ALA A 766 2.22 -10.15 33.09
C ALA A 766 2.49 -9.44 34.43
N GLY A 767 3.08 -8.24 34.40
CA GLY A 767 3.43 -7.46 35.60
C GLY A 767 4.66 -8.01 36.34
N SER A 768 5.49 -8.80 35.66
CA SER A 768 6.68 -9.44 36.22
C SER A 768 7.78 -9.50 35.18
N GLN A 769 9.02 -9.21 35.59
CA GLN A 769 10.22 -9.34 34.74
C GLN A 769 10.95 -10.69 34.95
N ASP A 770 10.48 -11.50 35.90
CA ASP A 770 10.99 -12.85 36.15
C ASP A 770 10.48 -13.83 35.08
N GLU A 771 11.40 -14.39 34.29
CA GLU A 771 11.11 -15.37 33.25
C GLU A 771 10.59 -16.72 33.76
N ASN A 772 10.67 -16.97 35.07
CA ASN A 772 10.09 -18.15 35.71
C ASN A 772 8.69 -17.88 36.30
N ASN A 773 8.18 -16.67 36.15
CA ASN A 773 6.85 -16.33 36.63
C ASN A 773 5.78 -17.12 35.85
N THR A 774 4.92 -17.81 36.59
CA THR A 774 3.82 -18.63 36.05
C THR A 774 2.97 -17.88 35.02
N ARG A 775 2.63 -16.62 35.31
CA ARG A 775 1.80 -15.80 34.41
C ARG A 775 2.52 -15.44 33.12
N VAL A 776 3.81 -15.12 33.19
CA VAL A 776 4.66 -14.86 32.00
C VAL A 776 4.70 -16.11 31.11
N ILE A 777 5.00 -17.27 31.69
CA ILE A 777 5.11 -18.53 30.95
C ILE A 777 3.77 -18.90 30.30
N ASN A 778 2.67 -18.87 31.04
CA ASN A 778 1.36 -19.25 30.51
C ASN A 778 0.87 -18.29 29.42
N MET A 779 1.14 -16.98 29.56
CA MET A 779 0.83 -15.99 28.51
C MET A 779 1.66 -16.25 27.25
N GLY A 780 2.98 -16.42 27.39
CA GLY A 780 3.87 -16.74 26.26
C GLY A 780 3.47 -18.04 25.58
N LYS A 781 3.22 -19.10 26.35
CA LYS A 781 2.73 -20.39 25.85
C LYS A 781 1.49 -20.22 25.01
N PHE A 782 0.47 -19.59 25.56
CA PHE A 782 -0.80 -19.47 24.85
C PHE A 782 -0.65 -18.65 23.57
N LEU A 783 0.04 -17.51 23.64
CA LEU A 783 0.19 -16.60 22.52
C LEU A 783 1.04 -17.17 21.39
N GLN A 784 2.25 -17.63 21.72
CA GLN A 784 3.20 -18.18 20.74
C GLN A 784 2.67 -19.45 20.07
N SER A 785 1.89 -20.26 20.79
CA SER A 785 1.30 -21.47 20.21
C SER A 785 0.11 -21.20 19.28
N LEU A 786 -0.44 -19.98 19.27
CA LEU A 786 -1.53 -19.56 18.39
C LEU A 786 -1.04 -18.93 17.09
N ASP A 787 0.28 -18.79 16.93
CA ASP A 787 0.89 -18.20 15.75
C ASP A 787 0.50 -18.93 14.45
N ALA A 788 0.05 -18.20 13.43
CA ALA A 788 -0.58 -18.79 12.25
C ALA A 788 0.33 -19.79 11.51
N ASP A 789 1.63 -19.55 11.46
CA ASP A 789 2.62 -20.37 10.75
C ASP A 789 3.54 -21.21 11.67
N ASN A 790 3.34 -21.11 13.00
CA ASN A 790 4.14 -21.81 14.00
C ASN A 790 5.63 -21.42 14.01
N ASP A 791 5.98 -20.23 13.51
CA ASP A 791 7.34 -19.67 13.54
C ASP A 791 7.38 -18.29 14.21
N VAL A 792 7.44 -18.34 15.53
CA VAL A 792 7.51 -17.17 16.41
C VAL A 792 8.71 -16.25 16.14
N SER A 793 9.72 -16.68 15.36
CA SER A 793 10.91 -15.87 15.10
C SER A 793 10.68 -14.79 14.03
N ASN A 794 9.64 -14.96 13.19
CA ASN A 794 9.35 -14.05 12.09
C ASN A 794 8.22 -13.04 12.40
N GLY A 795 7.63 -13.15 13.59
CA GLY A 795 6.41 -12.46 13.99
C GLY A 795 5.52 -13.44 14.75
N ILE A 796 4.43 -12.96 15.33
CA ILE A 796 3.36 -13.81 15.85
C ILE A 796 2.06 -13.24 15.29
N THR A 797 1.37 -14.01 14.47
CA THR A 797 0.13 -13.59 13.81
C THR A 797 -1.07 -14.28 14.42
N ILE A 798 -1.97 -13.50 15.04
CA ILE A 798 -3.28 -13.99 15.47
C ILE A 798 -4.33 -13.56 14.43
N ASP A 799 -4.62 -14.46 13.51
CA ASP A 799 -5.55 -14.18 12.42
C ASP A 799 -7.04 -14.25 12.82
N GLU A 800 -7.91 -13.91 11.87
CA GLU A 800 -9.36 -13.81 12.10
C GLU A 800 -9.97 -15.14 12.55
N LYS A 801 -9.57 -16.25 11.93
CA LYS A 801 -10.12 -17.58 12.24
C LYS A 801 -9.75 -18.02 13.66
N THR A 802 -8.54 -17.67 14.11
CA THR A 802 -8.09 -17.89 15.48
C THR A 802 -8.93 -17.08 16.48
N LYS A 803 -9.18 -15.79 16.19
CA LYS A 803 -10.01 -14.92 17.02
C LYS A 803 -11.47 -15.41 17.10
N GLU A 804 -12.05 -15.82 15.97
CA GLU A 804 -13.40 -16.40 15.91
C GLU A 804 -13.50 -17.67 16.76
N SER A 805 -12.52 -18.57 16.64
CA SER A 805 -12.50 -19.83 17.40
C SER A 805 -12.37 -19.58 18.90
N ILE A 806 -11.56 -18.59 19.31
CA ILE A 806 -11.48 -18.16 20.72
C ILE A 806 -12.81 -17.61 21.23
N ALA A 807 -13.50 -16.80 20.42
CA ALA A 807 -14.81 -16.26 20.77
C ALA A 807 -15.87 -17.34 20.91
N LEU A 808 -15.87 -18.35 20.01
CA LEU A 808 -16.78 -19.50 20.05
C LEU A 808 -16.52 -20.41 21.25
N ALA A 809 -15.24 -20.63 21.59
CA ALA A 809 -14.84 -21.46 22.73
C ALA A 809 -15.14 -20.80 24.10
N ASN A 810 -15.51 -19.51 24.13
CA ASN A 810 -15.85 -18.78 25.36
C ASN A 810 -14.76 -18.89 26.46
N LEU A 811 -13.50 -18.86 26.03
CA LEU A 811 -12.34 -19.10 26.90
C LEU A 811 -12.11 -18.00 27.93
N ARG A 812 -12.66 -16.80 27.72
CA ARG A 812 -12.50 -15.65 28.61
C ARG A 812 -12.75 -15.96 30.08
N ASN A 813 -13.71 -16.84 30.40
CA ASN A 813 -14.08 -17.19 31.76
C ASN A 813 -13.46 -18.51 32.26
N HIS A 814 -12.73 -19.22 31.39
CA HIS A 814 -12.20 -20.56 31.64
C HIS A 814 -10.67 -20.60 31.60
N LEU A 815 -10.03 -19.50 31.20
CA LEU A 815 -8.59 -19.36 31.14
C LEU A 815 -8.07 -18.47 32.28
N ASP A 816 -7.17 -19.01 33.10
CA ASP A 816 -6.44 -18.24 34.12
C ASP A 816 -4.94 -18.38 33.90
N PHE A 817 -4.28 -17.30 33.48
CA PHE A 817 -2.84 -17.30 33.28
C PHE A 817 -2.04 -17.47 34.59
N ASN A 818 -2.66 -17.33 35.77
CA ASN A 818 -1.99 -17.56 37.05
C ASN A 818 -2.05 -19.02 37.52
N GLU A 819 -2.74 -19.89 36.78
CA GLU A 819 -2.81 -21.32 37.08
C GLU A 819 -1.42 -21.98 37.00
N ASP A 820 -1.20 -23.06 37.78
CA ASP A 820 0.03 -23.84 37.70
C ASP A 820 0.36 -24.25 36.24
N VAL A 821 1.64 -24.19 35.87
CA VAL A 821 2.07 -24.32 34.45
C VAL A 821 1.70 -25.68 33.85
N ASP A 822 1.79 -26.76 34.63
CA ASP A 822 1.44 -28.11 34.15
C ASP A 822 -0.08 -28.29 34.05
N ALA A 823 -0.84 -27.63 34.93
CA ALA A 823 -2.30 -27.62 34.89
C ALA A 823 -2.80 -26.80 33.69
N PHE A 824 -2.23 -25.61 33.46
CA PHE A 824 -2.52 -24.75 32.30
C PHE A 824 -2.25 -25.50 30.98
N HIS A 825 -1.10 -26.18 30.89
CA HIS A 825 -0.75 -26.95 29.70
C HIS A 825 -1.72 -28.12 29.41
N GLN A 826 -2.34 -28.67 30.45
CA GLN A 826 -3.31 -29.76 30.34
C GLN A 826 -4.77 -29.30 30.28
N ASN A 827 -5.02 -27.98 30.23
CA ASN A 827 -6.36 -27.43 30.23
C ASN A 827 -7.15 -27.92 29.01
N THR A 828 -8.30 -28.56 29.28
CA THR A 828 -9.13 -29.18 28.24
C THR A 828 -9.70 -28.17 27.26
N GLU A 829 -10.03 -26.96 27.71
CA GLU A 829 -10.61 -25.94 26.83
C GLU A 829 -9.57 -25.36 25.87
N ILE A 830 -8.33 -25.18 26.31
CA ILE A 830 -7.22 -24.78 25.43
C ILE A 830 -6.98 -25.86 24.37
N TYR A 831 -7.01 -27.13 24.77
CA TYR A 831 -6.88 -28.21 23.80
C TYR A 831 -8.01 -28.22 22.77
N ASN A 832 -9.26 -28.06 23.21
CA ASN A 832 -10.40 -28.02 22.31
C ASN A 832 -10.21 -26.91 21.26
N LEU A 833 -9.78 -25.72 21.70
CA LEU A 833 -9.42 -24.63 20.80
C LEU A 833 -8.33 -25.05 19.80
N MET A 834 -7.20 -25.58 20.27
CA MET A 834 -6.09 -25.96 19.38
C MET A 834 -6.47 -27.07 18.41
N ASN A 835 -7.35 -27.98 18.82
CA ASN A 835 -7.86 -29.04 17.97
C ASN A 835 -8.83 -28.50 16.90
N ASP A 836 -9.72 -27.58 17.26
CA ASP A 836 -10.62 -26.92 16.31
C ASP A 836 -9.82 -26.10 15.27
N LEU A 837 -8.67 -25.55 15.70
CA LEU A 837 -7.73 -24.86 14.83
C LEU A 837 -6.78 -25.77 14.06
N ALA A 838 -6.76 -27.08 14.29
CA ALA A 838 -5.79 -27.97 13.64
C ALA A 838 -5.93 -27.97 12.10
N GLY A 839 -7.17 -27.97 11.60
CA GLY A 839 -7.42 -27.85 10.16
C GLY A 839 -7.07 -26.47 9.59
N HIS A 840 -6.98 -25.45 10.44
CA HIS A 840 -6.55 -24.11 10.08
C HIS A 840 -5.03 -23.99 10.03
N PHE A 841 -4.33 -24.55 11.02
CA PHE A 841 -2.86 -24.61 11.05
C PHE A 841 -2.27 -25.62 10.06
N GLY A 842 -3.10 -26.52 9.52
CA GLY A 842 -2.65 -27.62 8.66
C GLY A 842 -2.03 -28.79 9.43
N GLU A 843 -1.91 -28.67 10.75
CA GLU A 843 -1.38 -29.69 11.65
C GLU A 843 -2.07 -29.68 13.02
N HIS A 844 -2.09 -30.83 13.68
CA HIS A 844 -2.46 -30.89 15.10
C HIS A 844 -1.26 -30.46 15.95
N ARG A 845 -1.38 -29.32 16.62
CA ARG A 845 -0.35 -28.83 17.54
C ARG A 845 -0.92 -28.57 18.94
N GLY A 846 -0.04 -28.68 19.94
CA GLY A 846 -0.33 -28.36 21.33
C GLY A 846 0.19 -26.99 21.73
N LEU A 847 0.17 -26.72 23.04
CA LEU A 847 0.93 -25.59 23.58
C LEU A 847 2.44 -25.88 23.52
N LEU A 848 3.24 -24.85 23.25
CA LEU A 848 4.69 -24.90 23.28
C LEU A 848 5.23 -25.24 24.68
N ASP A 849 6.46 -25.76 24.72
CA ASP A 849 7.17 -26.07 25.95
C ASP A 849 7.53 -24.81 26.75
N SER A 850 7.56 -24.95 28.07
CA SER A 850 7.89 -23.84 28.97
C SER A 850 9.29 -23.27 28.74
N GLU A 851 10.28 -24.10 28.42
CA GLU A 851 11.65 -23.67 28.22
C GLU A 851 11.87 -23.03 26.85
N ASP A 852 11.17 -23.50 25.81
CA ASP A 852 11.23 -22.90 24.48
C ASP A 852 10.60 -21.49 24.48
N VAL A 853 9.41 -21.37 25.08
CA VAL A 853 8.72 -20.08 25.28
C VAL A 853 9.58 -19.12 26.08
N LYS A 854 10.19 -19.60 27.17
CA LYS A 854 11.08 -18.80 28.01
C LYS A 854 12.32 -18.34 27.25
N ALA A 855 12.94 -19.24 26.49
CA ALA A 855 14.11 -18.90 25.69
C ALA A 855 13.78 -17.80 24.67
N HIS A 856 12.64 -17.91 24.00
CA HIS A 856 12.16 -16.88 23.08
C HIS A 856 11.94 -15.53 23.80
N LEU A 857 11.11 -15.52 24.84
CA LEU A 857 10.80 -14.30 25.62
C LEU A 857 12.06 -13.59 26.15
N VAL A 858 13.03 -14.35 26.67
CA VAL A 858 14.28 -13.79 27.20
C VAL A 858 15.15 -13.24 26.07
N SER A 859 15.23 -13.92 24.93
CA SER A 859 16.02 -13.45 23.78
C SER A 859 15.55 -12.08 23.27
N ILE A 860 14.23 -11.87 23.28
CA ILE A 860 13.57 -10.61 22.95
C ILE A 860 13.85 -9.55 24.00
N ARG A 861 13.57 -9.85 25.28
CA ARG A 861 13.73 -8.89 26.39
C ARG A 861 15.14 -8.32 26.45
N ASP A 862 16.15 -9.16 26.25
CA ASP A 862 17.55 -8.79 26.42
C ASP A 862 18.20 -8.29 25.10
N ASN A 863 17.44 -8.23 23.99
CA ASN A 863 17.89 -7.81 22.65
C ASN A 863 19.21 -8.50 22.23
N ASN A 864 19.36 -9.77 22.59
CA ASN A 864 20.59 -10.54 22.39
C ASN A 864 20.29 -11.89 21.72
N PRO A 865 20.30 -11.95 20.36
CA PRO A 865 20.10 -13.20 19.64
C PRO A 865 21.26 -14.20 19.82
N SER A 866 22.37 -13.80 20.44
CA SER A 866 23.55 -14.66 20.69
C SER A 866 23.51 -15.46 21.98
N THR A 867 22.50 -15.31 22.86
CA THR A 867 22.31 -16.23 23.99
C THR A 867 21.30 -17.31 23.61
N LYS A 868 21.83 -18.42 23.06
CA LYS A 868 21.17 -19.62 22.53
C LYS A 868 20.80 -19.52 21.05
N THR A 869 21.82 -19.68 20.21
CA THR A 869 21.66 -20.43 18.96
C THR A 869 20.90 -21.72 19.24
N PHE A 870 19.80 -21.96 18.54
CA PHE A 870 19.32 -23.32 18.28
C PHE A 870 20.41 -24.00 17.43
N SER A 871 21.40 -24.60 18.08
CA SER A 871 22.28 -25.57 17.46
C SER A 871 21.96 -26.95 18.01
N GLU A 872 21.62 -27.87 17.13
CA GLU A 872 22.03 -29.25 17.33
C GLU A 872 23.54 -29.21 17.65
N SER A 873 23.88 -29.65 18.86
CA SER A 873 25.24 -29.78 19.40
C SER A 873 25.77 -28.63 20.29
N GLU A 874 25.97 -29.02 21.56
CA GLU A 874 26.91 -28.54 22.60
C GLU A 874 26.53 -27.43 23.62
N THR A 875 25.83 -27.90 24.67
CA THR A 875 26.04 -27.67 26.13
C THR A 875 26.79 -26.45 26.68
N VAL A 876 26.04 -25.59 27.41
CA VAL A 876 26.43 -25.12 28.77
C VAL A 876 25.22 -25.27 29.70
N ARG A 877 25.38 -26.14 30.72
CA ARG A 877 24.39 -26.58 31.70
C ARG A 877 24.07 -25.51 32.77
N GLY A 878 22.84 -25.02 32.83
CA GLY A 878 21.98 -25.52 33.91
C GLY A 878 21.39 -26.82 33.37
N GLU A 879 21.47 -27.94 34.09
CA GLU A 879 21.08 -29.25 33.53
C GLU A 879 19.64 -29.23 33.04
N LYS A 880 19.46 -28.96 31.73
CA LYS A 880 18.38 -29.51 30.92
C LYS A 880 18.53 -31.01 31.13
N GLN A 881 17.71 -31.60 32.00
CA GLN A 881 17.37 -32.98 31.77
C GLN A 881 16.65 -32.95 30.43
N GLU A 882 17.37 -33.23 29.35
CA GLU A 882 16.74 -33.59 28.10
C GLU A 882 15.76 -34.71 28.44
N THR A 883 14.48 -34.39 28.43
CA THR A 883 13.42 -35.36 28.60
C THR A 883 13.54 -36.27 27.40
N LYS A 884 14.12 -37.44 27.63
CA LYS A 884 14.38 -38.44 26.61
C LYS A 884 13.04 -38.81 25.97
N ILE A 885 12.87 -38.46 24.69
CA ILE A 885 11.70 -38.86 23.92
C ILE A 885 11.85 -40.33 23.59
N LEU A 886 10.87 -41.11 24.02
CA LEU A 886 10.76 -42.54 23.81
C LEU A 886 9.54 -42.83 22.95
N THR A 887 9.62 -43.91 22.18
CA THR A 887 8.48 -44.44 21.44
C THR A 887 7.86 -45.58 22.25
N GLY A 888 6.54 -45.51 22.45
CA GLY A 888 5.74 -46.59 23.02
C GLY A 888 4.74 -47.10 22.00
N VAL A 889 4.11 -48.23 22.26
CA VAL A 889 3.06 -48.80 21.40
C VAL A 889 1.78 -48.96 22.21
N PHE A 890 0.68 -48.39 21.71
CA PHE A 890 -0.64 -48.59 22.30
C PHE A 890 -1.34 -49.77 21.61
N GLN A 891 -1.67 -50.80 22.39
CA GLN A 891 -2.25 -52.04 21.88
C GLN A 891 -3.36 -52.61 22.78
N THR A 892 -4.26 -53.35 22.15
CA THR A 892 -5.31 -54.16 22.78
C THR A 892 -4.97 -55.66 22.68
N THR A 893 -5.80 -56.53 23.24
CA THR A 893 -5.65 -57.98 23.07
C THR A 893 -5.88 -58.45 21.64
N THR A 894 -6.53 -57.64 20.80
CA THR A 894 -6.87 -57.96 19.41
C THR A 894 -5.93 -57.30 18.41
N GLY A 895 -5.16 -56.29 18.79
CA GLY A 895 -4.36 -55.52 17.84
C GLY A 895 -3.82 -54.18 18.33
N VAL A 896 -2.97 -53.55 17.53
CA VAL A 896 -2.52 -52.16 17.74
C VAL A 896 -3.64 -51.17 17.40
N VAL A 897 -3.61 -49.96 17.98
CA VAL A 897 -4.61 -48.93 17.71
C VAL A 897 -3.96 -47.79 16.94
N GLU A 898 -4.40 -47.54 15.71
CA GLU A 898 -4.00 -46.40 14.88
C GLU A 898 -4.97 -45.23 15.06
N GLY A 899 -4.43 -44.01 15.05
CA GLY A 899 -5.24 -42.80 15.08
C GLY A 899 -5.75 -42.42 16.47
N LEU A 900 -5.28 -43.10 17.53
CA LEU A 900 -5.60 -42.77 18.92
C LEU A 900 -4.79 -41.56 19.35
N GLU A 901 -5.46 -40.52 19.84
CA GLU A 901 -4.80 -39.28 20.26
C GLU A 901 -4.11 -39.48 21.59
N TYR A 902 -2.92 -38.91 21.76
CA TYR A 902 -2.16 -39.00 23.00
C TYR A 902 -1.53 -37.68 23.40
N ARG A 903 -1.27 -37.52 24.70
CA ARG A 903 -0.55 -36.38 25.27
C ARG A 903 0.39 -36.85 26.38
N SER A 904 1.69 -36.58 26.26
CA SER A 904 2.70 -36.89 27.28
C SER A 904 3.81 -35.85 27.32
N GLY A 905 3.83 -35.02 28.37
CA GLY A 905 4.67 -33.82 28.35
C GLY A 905 4.30 -32.95 27.14
N ASN A 906 5.30 -32.62 26.32
CA ASN A 906 5.12 -31.86 25.08
C ASN A 906 4.79 -32.73 23.86
N GLN A 907 4.71 -34.05 24.03
CA GLN A 907 4.38 -34.96 22.94
C GLN A 907 2.87 -35.05 22.79
N VAL A 908 2.34 -34.44 21.73
CA VAL A 908 0.95 -34.57 21.29
C VAL A 908 0.96 -35.19 19.91
N GLY A 909 0.02 -36.11 19.65
CA GLY A 909 -0.08 -36.71 18.34
C GLY A 909 -1.15 -37.79 18.28
N ARG A 910 -1.14 -38.52 17.17
CA ARG A 910 -1.96 -39.71 16.96
C ARG A 910 -1.05 -40.91 16.84
N THR A 911 -1.49 -42.04 17.38
CA THR A 911 -0.77 -43.29 17.21
C THR A 911 -0.65 -43.64 15.74
N SER A 912 0.53 -44.13 15.34
CA SER A 912 0.80 -44.50 13.95
C SER A 912 0.01 -45.74 13.51
N SER A 913 0.20 -46.15 12.26
CA SER A 913 -0.34 -47.42 11.72
C SER A 913 0.14 -48.67 12.47
N THR A 914 1.24 -48.58 13.22
CA THR A 914 1.78 -49.62 14.11
C THR A 914 1.41 -49.41 15.58
N GLY A 915 0.57 -48.42 15.89
CA GLY A 915 0.17 -48.05 17.25
C GLY A 915 1.23 -47.25 18.01
N GLU A 916 2.28 -46.77 17.33
CA GLU A 916 3.38 -46.07 17.98
C GLU A 916 2.96 -44.66 18.41
N PHE A 917 3.33 -44.27 19.62
CA PHE A 917 3.22 -42.91 20.17
C PHE A 917 4.55 -42.46 20.75
N GLN A 918 4.79 -41.16 20.77
CA GLN A 918 5.97 -40.56 21.40
C GLN A 918 5.64 -40.07 22.81
N TYR A 919 6.58 -40.21 23.74
CA TYR A 919 6.41 -39.74 25.11
C TYR A 919 7.74 -39.35 25.74
N GLU A 920 7.68 -38.43 26.69
CA GLU A 920 8.84 -38.06 27.49
C GLU A 920 9.07 -39.06 28.64
N GLU A 921 10.30 -39.55 28.80
CA GLU A 921 10.67 -40.50 29.86
C GLU A 921 10.30 -39.95 31.25
N GLY A 922 9.46 -40.69 31.99
CA GLY A 922 9.01 -40.32 33.34
C GLY A 922 7.80 -39.37 33.41
N LYS A 923 7.23 -38.95 32.26
CA LYS A 923 5.97 -38.19 32.23
C LYS A 923 4.76 -39.11 32.17
N SER A 924 3.63 -38.61 32.65
CA SER A 924 2.34 -39.27 32.46
C SER A 924 1.85 -39.06 31.04
N ILE A 925 1.21 -40.07 30.47
CA ILE A 925 0.53 -40.02 29.18
C ILE A 925 -0.98 -40.17 29.34
N LYS A 926 -1.71 -39.38 28.58
CA LYS A 926 -3.17 -39.45 28.44
C LYS A 926 -3.53 -39.89 27.02
N PHE A 927 -4.57 -40.71 26.87
CA PHE A 927 -5.10 -41.10 25.57
C PHE A 927 -6.54 -40.63 25.38
N TYR A 928 -6.87 -40.27 24.15
CA TYR A 928 -8.15 -39.72 23.76
C TYR A 928 -8.64 -40.35 22.45
N ILE A 929 -9.96 -40.39 22.29
CA ILE A 929 -10.59 -40.48 20.97
C ILE A 929 -11.31 -39.16 20.76
N TYR A 930 -10.73 -38.27 19.95
CA TYR A 930 -11.19 -36.89 19.79
C TYR A 930 -11.27 -36.19 21.17
N GLN A 931 -12.45 -35.80 21.64
CA GLN A 931 -12.65 -35.17 22.96
C GLN A 931 -12.89 -36.16 24.11
N LEU A 932 -13.02 -37.47 23.86
CA LEU A 932 -13.27 -38.47 24.90
C LEU A 932 -11.96 -38.96 25.53
N GLU A 933 -11.69 -38.57 26.78
CA GLU A 933 -10.53 -39.07 27.54
C GLU A 933 -10.71 -40.54 27.92
N LEU A 934 -9.82 -41.42 27.45
CA LEU A 934 -9.79 -42.83 27.84
C LEU A 934 -9.15 -43.02 29.22
N GLY A 935 -8.11 -42.25 29.53
CA GLY A 935 -7.50 -42.20 30.85
C GLY A 935 -6.03 -41.78 30.82
N THR A 936 -5.45 -41.74 32.02
CA THR A 936 -4.08 -41.26 32.28
C THR A 936 -3.27 -42.36 32.95
N THR A 937 -2.00 -42.53 32.56
CA THR A 937 -1.04 -43.48 33.16
C THR A 937 0.38 -42.91 33.11
N GLU A 938 1.32 -43.50 33.86
CA GLU A 938 2.75 -43.30 33.57
C GLU A 938 3.05 -43.86 32.16
N ALA A 939 3.84 -43.11 31.39
CA ALA A 939 4.19 -43.53 30.04
C ALA A 939 5.19 -44.71 30.05
N ASP A 940 4.97 -45.68 29.16
CA ASP A 940 5.77 -46.90 29.05
C ASP A 940 5.90 -47.30 27.57
N SER A 941 6.87 -48.14 27.28
CA SER A 941 7.15 -48.74 25.97
C SER A 941 5.96 -49.53 25.38
N VAL A 942 5.07 -50.05 26.23
CA VAL A 942 3.85 -50.73 25.82
C VAL A 942 2.71 -50.35 26.75
N LEU A 943 1.66 -49.77 26.19
CA LEU A 943 0.46 -49.41 26.94
C LEU A 943 -0.76 -50.13 26.38
N THR A 944 -1.64 -50.50 27.29
CA THR A 944 -2.92 -51.15 27.02
C THR A 944 -4.04 -50.41 27.75
N PRO A 945 -5.31 -50.61 27.39
CA PRO A 945 -6.43 -50.05 28.13
C PRO A 945 -6.42 -50.34 29.64
N ALA A 946 -5.78 -51.44 30.08
CA ALA A 946 -5.61 -51.75 31.49
C ALA A 946 -4.66 -50.80 32.22
N ASN A 947 -3.67 -50.23 31.52
CA ASN A 947 -2.73 -49.27 32.10
C ASN A 947 -3.39 -47.92 32.41
N LEU A 948 -4.44 -47.54 31.67
CA LEU A 948 -5.15 -46.25 31.80
C LEU A 948 -5.97 -46.09 33.10
N VAL A 949 -5.84 -47.04 34.03
CA VAL A 949 -6.61 -47.10 35.27
C VAL A 949 -5.68 -47.35 36.44
N VAL A 950 -5.66 -46.41 37.38
CA VAL A 950 -4.77 -46.39 38.57
C VAL A 950 -5.10 -47.49 39.60
N SER A 951 -5.95 -48.47 39.28
CA SER A 951 -6.45 -49.47 40.24
C SER A 951 -5.78 -50.84 40.04
N THR A 952 -5.28 -51.42 41.11
CA THR A 952 -4.66 -52.76 41.18
C THR A 952 -5.65 -53.93 40.98
N SER A 953 -6.86 -53.66 40.48
CA SER A 953 -7.91 -54.66 40.26
C SER A 953 -8.15 -54.87 38.76
N PHE A 954 -7.81 -56.06 38.26
CA PHE A 954 -8.18 -56.56 36.93
C PHE A 954 -9.72 -56.54 36.67
N ASN A 955 -10.54 -56.31 37.70
CA ASN A 955 -11.99 -56.26 37.61
C ASN A 955 -12.56 -54.83 37.49
N HIS A 956 -11.74 -53.79 37.37
CA HIS A 956 -12.25 -52.43 37.12
C HIS A 956 -13.04 -52.40 35.79
N PRO A 957 -14.21 -51.73 35.69
CA PRO A 957 -15.03 -51.70 34.48
C PRO A 957 -14.40 -50.90 33.33
N LYS A 958 -13.76 -49.77 33.65
CA LYS A 958 -13.18 -48.84 32.67
C LYS A 958 -12.27 -49.48 31.60
N PRO A 959 -11.28 -50.35 31.90
CA PRO A 959 -10.48 -51.02 30.87
C PRO A 959 -11.30 -51.90 29.93
N ARG A 960 -12.33 -52.59 30.43
CA ARG A 960 -13.21 -53.43 29.60
C ARG A 960 -14.04 -52.57 28.66
N ASN A 961 -14.58 -51.46 29.17
CA ASN A 961 -15.38 -50.53 28.37
C ASN A 961 -14.54 -49.88 27.27
N ILE A 962 -13.29 -49.50 27.55
CA ILE A 962 -12.37 -48.98 26.53
C ILE A 962 -12.07 -50.03 25.46
N ILE A 963 -11.79 -51.29 25.83
CA ILE A 963 -11.55 -52.38 24.86
C ILE A 963 -12.78 -52.59 23.97
N ARG A 964 -13.98 -52.59 24.54
CA ARG A 964 -15.24 -52.73 23.78
C ARG A 964 -15.45 -51.55 22.83
N LEU A 965 -15.27 -50.33 23.32
CA LEU A 965 -15.39 -49.11 22.52
C LEU A 965 -14.46 -49.16 21.30
N LEU A 966 -13.19 -49.50 21.52
CA LEU A 966 -12.21 -49.62 20.44
C LEU A 966 -12.55 -50.76 19.47
N ALA A 967 -13.06 -51.90 19.97
CA ALA A 967 -13.47 -53.02 19.12
C ALA A 967 -14.69 -52.70 18.24
N VAL A 968 -15.57 -51.78 18.66
CA VAL A 968 -16.72 -51.34 17.85
C VAL A 968 -16.28 -50.52 16.63
N PHE A 969 -15.18 -49.76 16.74
CA PHE A 969 -14.69 -48.89 15.66
C PHE A 969 -13.89 -49.62 14.57
N ASP A 970 -13.51 -50.86 14.84
CA ASP A 970 -12.80 -51.77 13.94
C ASP A 970 -13.72 -52.28 12.82
N ALA A 971 -13.98 -51.45 11.80
CA ALA A 971 -14.93 -51.80 10.74
C ALA A 971 -14.31 -51.92 9.34
N ILE A 972 -12.99 -52.07 9.18
CA ILE A 972 -12.38 -52.09 7.83
C ILE A 972 -11.51 -53.30 7.47
N SER A 973 -11.11 -54.21 8.36
CA SER A 973 -10.58 -55.51 7.92
C SER A 973 -10.52 -56.55 9.03
N SER A 974 -10.39 -57.83 8.65
CA SER A 974 -10.12 -58.94 9.56
C SER A 974 -8.69 -58.94 10.14
N ASP A 975 -8.02 -57.79 10.17
CA ASP A 975 -6.63 -57.67 10.62
C ASP A 975 -6.57 -57.33 12.11
N ALA A 976 -5.43 -57.63 12.73
CA ALA A 976 -5.18 -57.35 14.15
C ALA A 976 -4.85 -55.86 14.40
N LYS A 977 -5.63 -54.92 13.83
CA LYS A 977 -5.39 -53.47 13.90
C LYS A 977 -6.72 -52.72 13.96
N ILE A 978 -6.86 -51.84 14.96
CA ILE A 978 -8.01 -50.96 15.14
C ILE A 978 -7.66 -49.59 14.57
N THR A 979 -8.43 -49.08 13.61
CA THR A 979 -8.22 -47.74 13.03
C THR A 979 -9.29 -46.77 13.49
N ILE A 980 -8.86 -45.68 14.13
CA ILE A 980 -9.70 -44.51 14.43
C ILE A 980 -9.57 -43.55 13.25
N ASP A 981 -10.53 -43.58 12.34
CA ASP A 981 -10.62 -42.69 11.18
C ASP A 981 -11.53 -41.48 11.46
N ASP A 982 -11.65 -40.57 10.49
CA ASP A 982 -12.39 -39.32 10.67
C ASP A 982 -13.89 -39.56 10.88
N ALA A 983 -14.46 -40.60 10.26
CA ALA A 983 -15.84 -41.00 10.48
C ALA A 983 -16.11 -41.41 11.94
N VAL A 984 -15.20 -42.15 12.57
CA VAL A 984 -15.29 -42.48 14.00
C VAL A 984 -15.24 -41.23 14.86
N ARG A 985 -14.36 -40.27 14.52
CA ARG A 985 -14.21 -39.02 15.27
C ARG A 985 -15.47 -38.15 15.18
N GLU A 986 -15.97 -37.93 13.99
CA GLU A 986 -17.15 -37.10 13.71
C GLU A 986 -18.43 -37.69 14.33
N ALA A 987 -18.59 -39.01 14.28
CA ALA A 987 -19.69 -39.66 15.00
C ALA A 987 -19.55 -39.49 16.52
N LEU A 988 -18.35 -39.62 17.06
CA LEU A 988 -18.12 -39.45 18.50
C LEU A 988 -18.31 -38.00 18.96
N GLU A 989 -17.99 -37.01 18.14
CA GLU A 989 -18.27 -35.60 18.43
C GLU A 989 -19.76 -35.39 18.78
N LYS A 990 -20.66 -36.00 18.00
CA LYS A 990 -22.12 -35.92 18.14
C LYS A 990 -22.65 -36.61 19.40
N TYR A 991 -22.08 -37.75 19.79
CA TYR A 991 -22.65 -38.62 20.83
C TYR A 991 -21.84 -38.71 22.14
N ARG A 992 -20.66 -38.06 22.24
CA ARG A 992 -19.75 -38.17 23.40
C ARG A 992 -20.37 -37.95 24.77
N SER A 993 -21.29 -36.99 24.91
CA SER A 993 -21.92 -36.63 26.19
C SER A 993 -22.81 -37.74 26.75
N GLN A 994 -23.12 -38.73 25.91
CA GLN A 994 -23.94 -39.89 26.23
C GLN A 994 -23.09 -41.13 26.52
N ILE A 995 -21.77 -41.06 26.32
CA ILE A 995 -20.82 -42.16 26.54
C ILE A 995 -20.19 -42.02 27.93
N ASP A 996 -20.42 -43.00 28.81
CA ASP A 996 -19.73 -43.09 30.10
C ASP A 996 -18.90 -44.37 30.18
N ILE A 997 -17.59 -44.22 30.02
CA ILE A 997 -16.62 -45.32 30.07
C ILE A 997 -16.41 -45.88 31.49
N ASN A 998 -16.89 -45.19 32.53
CA ASN A 998 -16.70 -45.60 33.93
C ASN A 998 -17.85 -46.44 34.49
N LEU A 999 -18.89 -46.73 33.69
CA LEU A 999 -20.06 -47.49 34.12
C LEU A 999 -19.68 -48.86 34.70
N PRO A 1000 -20.17 -49.21 35.92
CA PRO A 1000 -19.93 -50.52 36.51
C PRO A 1000 -20.57 -51.65 35.72
N ASP A 1001 -20.01 -52.86 35.80
CA ASP A 1001 -20.67 -54.05 35.27
C ASP A 1001 -21.98 -54.31 36.06
N GLY A 1002 -23.13 -54.15 35.41
CA GLY A 1002 -24.38 -54.83 35.78
C GLY A 1002 -25.32 -54.12 36.75
N LYS A 1003 -25.38 -52.78 36.79
CA LYS A 1003 -26.49 -52.07 37.47
C LYS A 1003 -27.75 -52.00 36.61
N ALA A 1004 -27.66 -51.91 35.28
CA ALA A 1004 -28.83 -51.98 34.39
C ALA A 1004 -29.42 -53.39 34.27
N ASN A 1005 -28.64 -54.45 34.53
CA ASN A 1005 -29.08 -55.83 34.33
C ASN A 1005 -30.20 -56.25 35.31
N GLU A 1006 -30.28 -55.65 36.50
CA GLU A 1006 -31.39 -55.86 37.44
C GLU A 1006 -32.61 -54.95 37.14
N GLU A 1007 -32.40 -53.74 36.59
CA GLU A 1007 -33.48 -52.78 36.30
C GLU A 1007 -34.18 -53.03 34.96
N PHE A 1008 -33.49 -53.58 33.96
CA PHE A 1008 -33.97 -53.72 32.57
C PHE A 1008 -34.09 -55.17 32.06
N SER A 1009 -33.88 -56.19 32.91
CA SER A 1009 -34.01 -57.62 32.54
C SER A 1009 -33.14 -58.08 31.36
N ILE A 1010 -31.91 -57.57 31.28
CA ILE A 1010 -30.93 -57.94 30.24
C ILE A 1010 -30.41 -59.38 30.50
N PRO A 1011 -30.28 -60.26 29.48
CA PRO A 1011 -29.83 -61.64 29.65
C PRO A 1011 -28.46 -61.79 30.32
N ALA A 1012 -28.31 -62.82 31.15
CA ALA A 1012 -27.03 -63.13 31.82
C ALA A 1012 -25.93 -63.45 30.78
N GLY A 1013 -24.95 -62.55 30.68
CA GLY A 1013 -23.83 -62.65 29.73
C GLY A 1013 -23.56 -61.37 28.94
N VAL A 1014 -24.48 -60.39 28.96
CA VAL A 1014 -24.31 -59.07 28.35
C VAL A 1014 -24.00 -58.05 29.45
N ASP A 1015 -22.97 -57.25 29.25
CA ASP A 1015 -22.58 -56.16 30.16
C ASP A 1015 -23.17 -54.81 29.71
N GLU A 1016 -23.26 -53.87 30.64
CA GLU A 1016 -24.01 -52.60 30.49
C GLU A 1016 -23.41 -51.63 29.46
N PHE A 1017 -22.12 -51.73 29.15
CA PHE A 1017 -21.46 -50.92 28.10
C PHE A 1017 -21.53 -51.62 26.73
N GLY A 1018 -21.39 -52.94 26.67
CA GLY A 1018 -21.70 -53.74 25.49
C GLY A 1018 -23.17 -53.57 25.08
N ALA A 1019 -24.08 -53.45 26.05
CA ALA A 1019 -25.48 -53.12 25.77
C ALA A 1019 -25.67 -51.71 25.17
N GLN A 1020 -24.80 -50.71 25.45
CA GLN A 1020 -24.85 -49.40 24.78
C GLN A 1020 -24.65 -49.51 23.25
N PHE A 1021 -23.81 -50.46 22.82
CA PHE A 1021 -23.40 -50.63 21.43
C PHE A 1021 -24.11 -51.77 20.68
N ASP A 1022 -24.46 -52.86 21.38
CA ASP A 1022 -25.13 -54.03 20.78
C ASP A 1022 -26.67 -54.01 20.98
N ASP A 1023 -27.21 -53.37 22.02
CA ASP A 1023 -28.63 -53.48 22.43
C ASP A 1023 -29.37 -52.13 22.65
N PHE A 1024 -28.70 -50.97 22.55
CA PHE A 1024 -29.28 -49.62 22.80
C PHE A 1024 -29.27 -48.73 21.54
N GLU A 1025 -30.20 -47.77 21.49
CA GLU A 1025 -30.33 -46.78 20.39
C GLU A 1025 -29.02 -46.03 20.14
N ILE A 1026 -28.30 -45.60 21.18
CA ILE A 1026 -27.14 -44.70 21.05
C ILE A 1026 -25.96 -45.33 20.30
N GLY A 1027 -25.54 -46.53 20.66
CA GLY A 1027 -24.38 -47.14 19.98
C GLY A 1027 -24.73 -47.67 18.59
N LYS A 1028 -26.00 -48.01 18.34
CA LYS A 1028 -26.51 -48.21 16.99
C LYS A 1028 -26.49 -46.90 16.19
N ASP A 1029 -26.93 -45.79 16.77
CA ASP A 1029 -26.91 -44.48 16.11
C ASP A 1029 -25.48 -44.02 15.82
N ILE A 1030 -24.53 -44.27 16.73
CA ILE A 1030 -23.10 -44.03 16.50
C ILE A 1030 -22.61 -44.90 15.33
N LEU A 1031 -22.92 -46.19 15.32
CA LEU A 1031 -22.46 -47.10 14.27
C LEU A 1031 -23.11 -46.81 12.91
N ASP A 1032 -24.39 -46.45 12.89
CA ASP A 1032 -25.13 -46.02 11.71
C ASP A 1032 -24.55 -44.70 11.17
N GLU A 1033 -24.20 -43.75 12.04
CA GLU A 1033 -23.52 -42.50 11.66
C GLU A 1033 -22.13 -42.79 11.07
N ILE A 1034 -21.32 -43.62 11.74
CA ILE A 1034 -20.01 -44.03 11.23
C ILE A 1034 -20.15 -44.70 9.87
N THR A 1035 -21.14 -45.59 9.70
CA THR A 1035 -21.40 -46.29 8.44
C THR A 1035 -21.86 -45.32 7.35
N LEU A 1036 -22.69 -44.34 7.69
CA LEU A 1036 -23.11 -43.28 6.79
C LEU A 1036 -21.91 -42.44 6.32
N LEU A 1037 -21.09 -41.97 7.26
CA LEU A 1037 -19.90 -41.15 6.97
C LEU A 1037 -18.86 -41.93 6.16
N ARG A 1038 -18.68 -43.22 6.43
CA ARG A 1038 -17.81 -44.11 5.64
C ARG A 1038 -18.37 -44.45 4.25
N GLY A 1039 -19.68 -44.37 4.04
CA GLY A 1039 -20.36 -44.67 2.79
C GLY A 1039 -20.77 -43.46 1.94
N ALA A 1040 -20.55 -42.24 2.45
CA ALA A 1040 -20.84 -40.98 1.77
C ALA A 1040 -19.61 -40.35 1.08
N ASN A 1041 -18.43 -41.00 1.16
CA ASN A 1041 -17.20 -40.63 0.47
C ASN A 1041 -16.93 -41.52 -0.75
#